data_AF-A0A9P5K7U8-F1
#
_entry.id   AF-A0A9P5K7U8-F1
#
_cell.length_a   1.000
_cell.length_b   1.000
_cell.length_c   1.000
_cell.angle_alpha   90.00
_cell.angle_beta   90.00
_cell.angle_gamma   90.00
#
_symmetry.space_group_name_H-M   'P 1'
#
loop_
_entity.id
_entity.type
_entity.pdbx_description
1 polymer ?
#
loop_
_entity_poly.entity_id
_entity_poly.type
_entity_poly.pdbx_seq_one_letter_code
_entity_poly.pdbx_strand_id
1 'polypeptide(L)'
;MSPTRYPSEAVDPSPLAAPLPLPFSGKTAPNRFLKGAMTERLSTWDPANPSARGVPTPELVNVYRRWGEGGSGLILTGNVMIDYDQLEAAGNPIIPPAAPFSGERFEGFRSVAEAAKKHGSLVHAQLSHPGRQVASNINPHPISASDVQLEGEVMGMTFGKPRAMGPEDFEKVIGGFAHAAEYCYKAGFDGVQLHGAHGYLLAQFLSPTTNKRTDKYGGSLANRAQIILEIAAAIRERVTDPSFSIGIKVNSVEFQEGGFSTEDCSELCALLEEHKFDFVELSGGTYQSLAFEHKRESTKKREAFFLEFAEQIVGKLNKTRVYVTGGLRTVAAMVKALETVHGVGLARPVCNEFDLPKKIIEGKAGSSVKTLLGEDDFGLTNMLAGTQIRLVGKDKEPLDVSQEKYKEVFEKSLQKWAQGMAENSDGSKYGYIDIEGTTLQPFGTPYAAAAPRLPPLIRPGCRCPLAIPAVFRGLPTPAAAKFSFCLSPTQFLAFIPTLTCHPFSFPPTTTTTTPTIATPFVFLLPDSDAYGHNFQRHTSTLLLDRSITTMIEPSLRVRRAITANDPLLVKRILKSHPGLLHNPDPSPLGLSNSNLHLAASLGHLPICRVLLDAGHEDPDPALNESHQTALMLAAAAGHTDVVHFLCERTPHVILRRDIRWRDAIMEASRGGHDTVLQILLTYVPGGARDAVMRADLDGNTALHFASGNGNLLVLRTLLAAGADAERRNMWSWTAMSYSATVQAEVYLKGLVTEVERRKMVRREVEELKKAGGVRVVEEDVEVED
;
A
#
# COMPACT_ATOMS: atom_id res chain seq x y z
N MET A 1 2.36 26.52 -2.19
CA MET A 1 3.07 25.69 -3.20
C MET A 1 2.10 24.65 -3.69
N SER A 2 2.09 24.38 -4.99
CA SER A 2 1.28 23.32 -5.59
C SER A 2 1.82 21.94 -5.21
N PRO A 3 0.96 20.90 -5.11
CA PRO A 3 1.39 19.55 -4.72
C PRO A 3 2.37 18.97 -5.74
N THR A 4 3.34 18.20 -5.26
CA THR A 4 4.23 17.43 -6.14
C THR A 4 3.45 16.31 -6.82
N ARG A 5 3.66 16.11 -8.12
CA ARG A 5 2.95 15.11 -8.94
C ARG A 5 3.92 14.10 -9.53
N TYR A 6 3.39 12.98 -10.01
CA TYR A 6 4.20 12.00 -10.74
C TYR A 6 4.72 12.64 -12.04
N PRO A 7 6.00 12.42 -12.39
CA PRO A 7 6.49 12.78 -13.72
C PRO A 7 5.61 12.13 -14.79
N SER A 8 5.17 12.90 -15.77
CA SER A 8 4.33 12.42 -16.86
C SER A 8 4.73 13.10 -18.15
N GLU A 9 4.68 12.33 -19.23
CA GLU A 9 4.71 12.86 -20.58
C GLU A 9 3.40 13.61 -20.87
N ALA A 10 3.47 14.61 -21.74
CA ALA A 10 2.30 15.33 -22.22
C ALA A 10 1.59 14.48 -23.28
N VAL A 11 0.41 13.98 -22.94
CA VAL A 11 -0.44 13.16 -23.82
C VAL A 11 -1.83 13.80 -23.86
N ASP A 12 -2.50 13.74 -25.02
CA ASP A 12 -3.86 14.22 -25.19
C ASP A 12 -4.85 13.39 -24.34
N PRO A 13 -5.58 14.00 -23.38
CA PRO A 13 -6.55 13.30 -22.55
C PRO A 13 -7.90 13.06 -23.26
N SER A 14 -8.09 13.52 -24.51
CA SER A 14 -9.38 13.40 -25.23
C SER A 14 -9.96 11.97 -25.28
N PRO A 15 -9.19 10.87 -25.36
CA PRO A 15 -9.76 9.52 -25.29
C PRO A 15 -10.44 9.22 -23.95
N LEU A 16 -9.93 9.76 -22.86
CA LEU A 16 -10.50 9.61 -21.52
C LEU A 16 -11.79 10.41 -21.36
N ALA A 17 -11.92 11.53 -22.07
CA ALA A 17 -13.11 12.38 -22.06
C ALA A 17 -14.29 11.80 -22.88
N ALA A 18 -14.04 10.79 -23.71
CA ALA A 18 -15.07 10.21 -24.57
C ALA A 18 -16.16 9.49 -23.75
N PRO A 19 -17.44 9.63 -24.11
CA PRO A 19 -18.52 8.93 -23.42
C PRO A 19 -18.40 7.41 -23.59
N LEU A 20 -18.86 6.66 -22.60
CA LEU A 20 -18.87 5.19 -22.61
C LEU A 20 -20.29 4.65 -22.46
N PRO A 21 -20.89 4.08 -23.52
CA PRO A 21 -22.22 3.48 -23.45
C PRO A 21 -22.20 2.12 -22.74
N LEU A 22 -23.17 1.92 -21.84
CA LEU A 22 -23.48 0.67 -21.13
C LEU A 22 -24.59 -0.08 -21.89
N PRO A 23 -24.26 -1.14 -22.65
CA PRO A 23 -25.17 -1.60 -23.71
C PRO A 23 -26.47 -2.27 -23.28
N PHE A 24 -26.53 -2.83 -22.06
CA PHE A 24 -27.73 -3.54 -21.61
C PHE A 24 -28.72 -2.60 -20.93
N SER A 25 -28.22 -1.63 -20.16
CA SER A 25 -29.03 -0.57 -19.54
C SER A 25 -29.39 0.57 -20.50
N GLY A 26 -28.64 0.75 -21.58
CA GLY A 26 -28.77 1.89 -22.50
C GLY A 26 -28.27 3.21 -21.91
N LYS A 27 -27.72 3.20 -20.69
CA LYS A 27 -27.11 4.39 -20.08
C LYS A 27 -25.75 4.68 -20.70
N THR A 28 -25.27 5.91 -20.54
CA THR A 28 -23.96 6.33 -21.04
C THR A 28 -23.23 7.09 -19.95
N ALA A 29 -22.07 6.59 -19.54
CA ALA A 29 -21.16 7.34 -18.68
C ALA A 29 -20.59 8.51 -19.50
N PRO A 30 -20.56 9.75 -18.98
CA PRO A 30 -20.14 10.92 -19.76
C PRO A 30 -18.65 10.91 -20.13
N ASN A 31 -17.83 10.09 -19.47
CA ASN A 31 -16.42 9.89 -19.80
C ASN A 31 -15.95 8.49 -19.33
N ARG A 32 -14.70 8.15 -19.61
CA ARG A 32 -14.11 6.82 -19.35
C ARG A 32 -13.53 6.64 -17.94
N PHE A 33 -13.71 7.61 -17.04
CA PHE A 33 -13.27 7.48 -15.65
C PHE A 33 -14.32 6.78 -14.79
N LEU A 34 -13.84 5.86 -13.96
CA LEU A 34 -14.58 5.23 -12.88
C LEU A 34 -13.94 5.64 -11.54
N LYS A 35 -14.72 6.19 -10.60
CA LYS A 35 -14.30 6.28 -9.20
C LYS A 35 -14.47 4.88 -8.59
N GLY A 36 -13.35 4.28 -8.21
CA GLY A 36 -13.31 2.93 -7.64
C GLY A 36 -13.92 2.89 -6.24
N ALA A 37 -14.51 1.75 -5.90
CA ALA A 37 -15.04 1.51 -4.56
C ALA A 37 -13.93 1.55 -3.50
N MET A 38 -14.19 2.25 -2.41
CA MET A 38 -13.30 2.39 -1.26
C MET A 38 -14.17 2.46 -0.02
N THR A 39 -13.90 1.59 0.97
CA THR A 39 -14.57 1.65 2.28
C THR A 39 -14.36 3.03 2.91
N GLU A 40 -15.46 3.70 3.26
CA GLU A 40 -15.45 5.09 3.72
C GLU A 40 -15.51 5.20 5.25
N ARG A 41 -16.18 4.23 5.91
CA ARG A 41 -16.41 4.21 7.37
C ARG A 41 -17.06 5.49 7.91
N LEU A 42 -18.02 6.04 7.16
CA LEU A 42 -18.77 7.26 7.49
C LEU A 42 -20.28 7.03 7.61
N SER A 43 -20.74 5.81 7.84
CA SER A 43 -22.12 5.56 8.28
C SER A 43 -22.18 5.46 9.80
N THR A 44 -23.38 5.51 10.38
CA THR A 44 -23.57 5.34 11.83
C THR A 44 -23.03 3.99 12.31
N TRP A 45 -22.54 3.95 13.54
CA TRP A 45 -22.05 2.73 14.17
C TRP A 45 -22.51 2.68 15.63
N ASP A 46 -23.02 1.53 16.04
CA ASP A 46 -23.37 1.24 17.42
C ASP A 46 -22.99 -0.23 17.69
N PRO A 47 -22.02 -0.50 18.59
CA PRO A 47 -21.59 -1.86 18.87
C PRO A 47 -22.70 -2.69 19.55
N ALA A 48 -23.65 -2.08 20.25
CA ALA A 48 -24.71 -2.77 20.99
C ALA A 48 -26.03 -2.87 20.21
N ASN A 49 -26.32 -1.94 19.30
CA ASN A 49 -27.57 -1.89 18.54
C ASN A 49 -27.37 -2.10 17.03
N PRO A 50 -27.55 -3.34 16.52
CA PRO A 50 -27.43 -3.62 15.08
C PRO A 50 -28.28 -2.72 14.20
N SER A 51 -29.54 -2.47 14.59
CA SER A 51 -30.49 -1.68 13.77
C SER A 51 -30.05 -0.23 13.54
N ALA A 52 -29.24 0.32 14.44
CA ALA A 52 -28.69 1.67 14.36
C ALA A 52 -27.42 1.75 13.51
N ARG A 53 -26.83 0.63 13.07
CA ARG A 53 -25.61 0.60 12.26
C ARG A 53 -25.88 0.92 10.79
N GLY A 54 -24.94 1.56 10.12
CA GLY A 54 -24.90 1.65 8.67
C GLY A 54 -25.91 2.60 8.04
N VAL A 55 -26.45 3.56 8.80
CA VAL A 55 -27.25 4.67 8.25
C VAL A 55 -26.28 5.69 7.65
N PRO A 56 -26.40 6.08 6.36
CA PRO A 56 -25.55 7.10 5.76
C PRO A 56 -25.60 8.43 6.53
N THR A 57 -24.45 8.99 6.90
CA THR A 57 -24.40 10.28 7.60
C THR A 57 -24.31 11.46 6.62
N PRO A 58 -24.56 12.71 7.06
CA PRO A 58 -24.33 13.90 6.23
C PRO A 58 -22.90 14.02 5.69
N GLU A 59 -21.88 13.58 6.44
CA GLU A 59 -20.50 13.56 5.94
C GLU A 59 -20.34 12.62 4.75
N LEU A 60 -20.98 11.44 4.78
CA LEU A 60 -20.95 10.51 3.64
C LEU A 60 -21.61 11.12 2.40
N VAL A 61 -22.77 11.76 2.57
CA VAL A 61 -23.44 12.50 1.48
C VAL A 61 -22.53 13.58 0.93
N ASN A 62 -21.80 14.31 1.79
CA ASN A 62 -20.88 15.35 1.37
C ASN A 62 -19.71 14.81 0.54
N VAL A 63 -19.11 13.69 0.94
CA VAL A 63 -18.05 13.02 0.16
C VAL A 63 -18.54 12.67 -1.24
N TYR A 64 -19.73 12.10 -1.35
CA TYR A 64 -20.33 11.73 -2.64
C TYR A 64 -20.69 12.92 -3.51
N ARG A 65 -21.15 14.03 -2.91
CA ARG A 65 -21.30 15.31 -3.60
C ARG A 65 -19.97 15.77 -4.22
N ARG A 66 -18.87 15.73 -3.46
CA ARG A 66 -17.54 16.17 -3.93
C ARG A 66 -16.97 15.28 -5.03
N TRP A 67 -17.19 13.96 -4.98
CA TRP A 67 -16.84 13.08 -6.10
C TRP A 67 -17.71 13.31 -7.34
N GLY A 68 -19.00 13.63 -7.16
CA GLY A 68 -19.87 14.06 -8.25
C GLY A 68 -19.36 15.33 -8.95
N GLU A 69 -18.98 16.34 -8.17
CA GLU A 69 -18.34 17.58 -8.67
C GLU A 69 -17.01 17.32 -9.39
N GLY A 70 -16.32 16.22 -9.03
CA GLY A 70 -15.04 15.82 -9.57
C GLY A 70 -15.07 15.20 -10.97
N GLY A 71 -16.28 14.86 -11.47
CA GLY A 71 -16.52 14.61 -12.89
C GLY A 71 -16.12 13.22 -13.40
N SER A 72 -16.06 12.19 -12.55
CA SER A 72 -15.96 10.80 -13.04
C SER A 72 -17.22 10.40 -13.81
N GLY A 73 -17.08 9.63 -14.88
CA GLY A 73 -18.21 9.13 -15.66
C GLY A 73 -19.09 8.16 -14.88
N LEU A 74 -18.46 7.28 -14.09
CA LEU A 74 -19.12 6.33 -13.21
C LEU A 74 -18.54 6.43 -11.80
N ILE A 75 -19.40 6.49 -10.79
CA ILE A 75 -19.03 6.55 -9.37
C ILE A 75 -19.54 5.28 -8.70
N LEU A 76 -18.62 4.49 -8.15
CA LEU A 76 -18.96 3.37 -7.29
C LEU A 76 -18.97 3.81 -5.83
N THR A 77 -19.96 3.34 -5.07
CA THR A 77 -19.87 3.46 -3.61
C THR A 77 -18.76 2.56 -3.06
N GLY A 78 -18.35 2.77 -1.81
CA GLY A 78 -17.71 1.72 -1.03
C GLY A 78 -18.67 0.57 -0.73
N ASN A 79 -18.21 -0.32 0.14
CA ASN A 79 -18.91 -1.54 0.53
C ASN A 79 -20.28 -1.25 1.17
N VAL A 80 -21.36 -1.57 0.46
CA VAL A 80 -22.73 -1.59 1.00
C VAL A 80 -23.06 -3.01 1.43
N MET A 81 -23.13 -3.25 2.73
CA MET A 81 -23.43 -4.57 3.28
C MET A 81 -24.91 -4.89 3.17
N ILE A 82 -25.22 -6.16 2.94
CA ILE A 82 -26.60 -6.66 2.86
C ILE A 82 -27.13 -7.20 4.19
N ASP A 83 -26.30 -7.24 5.24
CA ASP A 83 -26.68 -7.70 6.57
C ASP A 83 -25.87 -6.99 7.68
N TYR A 84 -26.36 -7.02 8.91
CA TYR A 84 -25.77 -6.38 10.08
C TYR A 84 -24.60 -7.16 10.70
N ASP A 85 -24.62 -8.49 10.59
CA ASP A 85 -23.62 -9.39 11.16
C ASP A 85 -22.63 -9.94 10.11
N GLN A 86 -22.76 -9.50 8.86
CA GLN A 86 -21.86 -9.79 7.74
C GLN A 86 -21.16 -8.50 7.31
N LEU A 87 -20.30 -7.98 8.19
CA LEU A 87 -19.73 -6.64 8.09
C LEU A 87 -18.23 -6.67 7.77
N GLU A 88 -17.80 -5.86 6.77
CA GLU A 88 -16.38 -5.65 6.46
C GLU A 88 -15.72 -4.73 7.49
N ALA A 89 -16.34 -3.59 7.77
CA ALA A 89 -15.85 -2.64 8.77
C ALA A 89 -16.96 -1.84 9.45
N ALA A 90 -16.71 -1.46 10.70
CA ALA A 90 -17.53 -0.49 11.41
C ALA A 90 -17.66 0.83 10.62
N GLY A 91 -18.91 1.29 10.46
CA GLY A 91 -19.24 2.48 9.68
C GLY A 91 -19.43 2.24 8.17
N ASN A 92 -19.44 1.00 7.68
CA ASN A 92 -19.96 0.74 6.34
C ASN A 92 -21.47 1.04 6.27
N PRO A 93 -21.99 1.52 5.14
CA PRO A 93 -23.43 1.56 4.88
C PRO A 93 -24.02 0.14 4.82
N ILE A 94 -25.22 -0.05 5.36
CA ILE A 94 -25.89 -1.36 5.44
C ILE A 94 -27.34 -1.24 4.94
N ILE A 95 -27.77 -2.16 4.07
CA ILE A 95 -29.16 -2.35 3.66
C ILE A 95 -29.55 -3.79 4.04
N PRO A 96 -30.12 -4.01 5.25
CA PRO A 96 -30.53 -5.35 5.67
C PRO A 96 -31.74 -5.85 4.87
N PRO A 97 -32.04 -7.16 4.83
CA PRO A 97 -33.09 -7.73 3.97
C PRO A 97 -34.51 -7.23 4.25
N ALA A 98 -34.77 -6.70 5.45
CA ALA A 98 -36.06 -6.17 5.89
C ALA A 98 -36.11 -4.62 5.92
N ALA A 99 -35.14 -3.93 5.30
CA ALA A 99 -35.12 -2.47 5.31
C ALA A 99 -36.35 -1.90 4.59
N PRO A 100 -37.11 -0.99 5.21
CA PRO A 100 -38.23 -0.35 4.53
C PRO A 100 -37.72 0.63 3.47
N PHE A 101 -38.45 0.80 2.36
CA PHE A 101 -38.18 1.82 1.34
C PHE A 101 -38.58 3.24 1.79
N SER A 102 -38.35 3.56 3.06
CA SER A 102 -38.68 4.84 3.71
C SER A 102 -37.90 4.97 5.03
N GLY A 103 -37.92 6.16 5.63
CA GLY A 103 -37.24 6.42 6.90
C GLY A 103 -35.78 6.83 6.72
N GLU A 104 -35.11 7.11 7.83
CA GLU A 104 -33.80 7.78 7.87
C GLU A 104 -32.74 7.09 7.01
N ARG A 105 -32.64 5.75 7.08
CA ARG A 105 -31.71 4.97 6.27
C ARG A 105 -31.97 5.17 4.78
N PHE A 106 -33.24 5.09 4.35
CA PHE A 106 -33.60 5.21 2.95
C PHE A 106 -33.35 6.62 2.42
N GLU A 107 -33.72 7.65 3.19
CA GLU A 107 -33.44 9.03 2.84
C GLU A 107 -31.94 9.34 2.82
N GLY A 108 -31.13 8.68 3.66
CA GLY A 108 -29.67 8.77 3.62
C GLY A 108 -29.09 8.22 2.31
N PHE A 109 -29.52 7.02 1.88
CA PHE A 109 -29.10 6.44 0.60
C PHE A 109 -29.59 7.27 -0.59
N ARG A 110 -30.83 7.79 -0.54
CA ARG A 110 -31.35 8.71 -1.55
C ARG A 110 -30.49 9.97 -1.66
N SER A 111 -30.16 10.58 -0.53
CA SER A 111 -29.32 11.78 -0.47
C SER A 111 -27.94 11.55 -1.07
N VAL A 112 -27.33 10.38 -0.82
CA VAL A 112 -26.06 9.98 -1.44
C VAL A 112 -26.18 9.92 -2.96
N ALA A 113 -27.20 9.24 -3.48
CA ALA A 113 -27.42 9.10 -4.92
C ALA A 113 -27.68 10.46 -5.59
N GLU A 114 -28.58 11.26 -5.04
CA GLU A 114 -28.92 12.59 -5.56
C GLU A 114 -27.71 13.52 -5.61
N ALA A 115 -26.91 13.54 -4.53
CA ALA A 115 -25.76 14.41 -4.43
C ALA A 115 -24.65 14.04 -5.43
N ALA A 116 -24.35 12.74 -5.58
CA ALA A 116 -23.31 12.30 -6.52
C ALA A 116 -23.72 12.45 -7.99
N LYS A 117 -25.00 12.24 -8.32
CA LYS A 117 -25.51 12.29 -9.71
C LYS A 117 -25.69 13.70 -10.26
N LYS A 118 -25.74 14.72 -9.39
CA LYS A 118 -26.10 16.11 -9.75
C LYS A 118 -25.32 16.68 -10.95
N HIS A 119 -24.10 16.22 -11.17
CA HIS A 119 -23.21 16.68 -12.24
C HIS A 119 -23.08 15.71 -13.43
N GLY A 120 -23.95 14.70 -13.52
CA GLY A 120 -24.07 13.81 -14.69
C GLY A 120 -23.34 12.47 -14.58
N SER A 121 -22.63 12.20 -13.48
CA SER A 121 -22.05 10.88 -13.20
C SER A 121 -23.14 9.82 -13.05
N LEU A 122 -22.93 8.63 -13.60
CA LEU A 122 -23.69 7.46 -13.20
C LEU A 122 -23.23 7.02 -11.80
N VAL A 123 -24.16 6.59 -10.95
CA VAL A 123 -23.83 6.17 -9.58
C VAL A 123 -24.34 4.78 -9.29
N HIS A 124 -23.42 3.89 -8.91
CA HIS A 124 -23.74 2.51 -8.58
C HIS A 124 -23.36 2.19 -7.14
N ALA A 125 -24.27 1.52 -6.42
CA ALA A 125 -23.95 0.97 -5.12
C ALA A 125 -23.16 -0.34 -5.28
N GLN A 126 -22.00 -0.45 -4.64
CA GLN A 126 -21.28 -1.72 -4.59
C GLN A 126 -21.87 -2.58 -3.46
N LEU A 127 -22.67 -3.57 -3.85
CA LEU A 127 -23.25 -4.53 -2.91
C LEU A 127 -22.21 -5.60 -2.57
N SER A 128 -22.05 -5.84 -1.28
CA SER A 128 -20.94 -6.63 -0.75
C SER A 128 -21.39 -7.55 0.39
N HIS A 129 -20.69 -8.68 0.51
CA HIS A 129 -20.82 -9.62 1.62
C HIS A 129 -19.43 -10.22 1.91
N PRO A 130 -18.84 -10.05 3.12
CA PRO A 130 -17.45 -10.43 3.36
C PRO A 130 -17.18 -11.94 3.40
N GLY A 131 -18.20 -12.74 3.74
CA GLY A 131 -18.09 -14.20 3.81
C GLY A 131 -17.08 -14.63 4.88
N ARG A 132 -16.10 -15.48 4.55
CA ARG A 132 -15.04 -15.89 5.50
C ARG A 132 -14.16 -14.76 6.06
N GLN A 133 -14.30 -13.52 5.57
CA GLN A 133 -13.52 -12.35 6.01
C GLN A 133 -14.25 -11.46 7.02
N VAL A 134 -15.35 -11.94 7.62
CA VAL A 134 -15.97 -11.24 8.75
C VAL A 134 -15.09 -11.39 9.99
N ALA A 135 -14.86 -10.29 10.71
CA ALA A 135 -14.10 -10.29 11.94
C ALA A 135 -14.78 -11.16 13.02
N SER A 136 -13.98 -11.89 13.78
CA SER A 136 -14.45 -12.88 14.78
C SER A 136 -15.33 -12.27 15.87
N ASN A 137 -15.11 -11.00 16.20
CA ASN A 137 -15.90 -10.23 17.17
C ASN A 137 -17.26 -9.78 16.63
N ILE A 138 -17.45 -9.74 15.31
CA ILE A 138 -18.75 -9.44 14.67
C ILE A 138 -19.53 -10.73 14.48
N ASN A 139 -18.90 -11.74 13.89
CA ASN A 139 -19.49 -13.05 13.70
C ASN A 139 -18.41 -14.13 13.85
N PRO A 140 -18.48 -14.98 14.89
CA PRO A 140 -17.50 -16.05 15.10
C PRO A 140 -17.65 -17.19 14.09
N HIS A 141 -18.84 -17.31 13.47
CA HIS A 141 -19.21 -18.39 12.55
C HIS A 141 -19.85 -17.85 11.26
N PRO A 142 -19.12 -17.04 10.47
CA PRO A 142 -19.66 -16.46 9.25
C PRO A 142 -19.94 -17.54 8.19
N ILE A 143 -20.66 -17.17 7.15
CA ILE A 143 -20.95 -18.08 6.03
C ILE A 143 -19.93 -17.91 4.90
N SER A 144 -19.69 -18.99 4.16
CA SER A 144 -18.79 -19.04 3.00
C SER A 144 -19.23 -20.13 2.04
N ALA A 145 -18.62 -20.20 0.85
CA ALA A 145 -18.82 -21.31 -0.08
C ALA A 145 -18.49 -22.67 0.59
N SER A 146 -17.43 -22.72 1.39
CA SER A 146 -17.00 -23.88 2.17
C SER A 146 -16.38 -23.45 3.50
N ASP A 147 -16.12 -24.40 4.39
CA ASP A 147 -15.55 -24.21 5.75
C ASP A 147 -14.03 -23.94 5.76
N VAL A 148 -13.52 -23.27 4.72
CA VAL A 148 -12.11 -22.90 4.58
C VAL A 148 -11.86 -21.58 5.31
N GLN A 149 -11.20 -21.65 6.47
CA GLN A 149 -10.90 -20.49 7.31
C GLN A 149 -9.79 -19.59 6.74
N LEU A 150 -9.95 -18.28 6.93
CA LEU A 150 -8.85 -17.32 6.79
C LEU A 150 -8.00 -17.31 8.06
N GLU A 151 -6.87 -18.00 7.99
CA GLU A 151 -5.88 -18.03 9.07
C GLU A 151 -4.97 -16.80 9.01
N GLY A 152 -4.53 -16.34 10.17
CA GLY A 152 -3.67 -15.17 10.34
C GLY A 152 -4.39 -13.95 10.92
N GLU A 153 -3.58 -12.96 11.26
CA GLU A 153 -4.03 -11.63 11.68
C GLU A 153 -3.71 -10.65 10.56
N VAL A 154 -4.72 -9.96 10.04
CA VAL A 154 -4.51 -8.94 8.99
C VAL A 154 -4.91 -7.59 9.54
N MET A 155 -3.94 -6.68 9.68
CA MET A 155 -4.15 -5.33 10.21
C MET A 155 -4.85 -5.31 11.58
N GLY A 156 -4.50 -6.23 12.48
CA GLY A 156 -5.13 -6.34 13.81
C GLY A 156 -6.48 -7.07 13.84
N MET A 157 -6.96 -7.57 12.70
CA MET A 157 -8.23 -8.30 12.62
C MET A 157 -7.98 -9.81 12.60
N THR A 158 -8.73 -10.52 13.43
CA THR A 158 -8.88 -11.98 13.35
C THR A 158 -10.22 -12.33 12.75
N PHE A 159 -10.28 -13.37 11.92
CA PHE A 159 -11.47 -13.74 11.17
C PHE A 159 -12.19 -14.93 11.79
N GLY A 160 -13.53 -14.90 11.76
CA GLY A 160 -14.36 -16.00 12.24
C GLY A 160 -14.14 -17.28 11.42
N LYS A 161 -14.30 -18.46 12.05
CA LYS A 161 -14.21 -19.73 11.33
C LYS A 161 -15.50 -19.95 10.54
N PRO A 162 -15.46 -19.94 9.20
CA PRO A 162 -16.69 -19.98 8.43
C PRO A 162 -17.31 -21.37 8.44
N ARG A 163 -18.63 -21.41 8.26
CA ARG A 163 -19.37 -22.63 7.87
C ARG A 163 -19.78 -22.56 6.40
N ALA A 164 -19.88 -23.72 5.76
CA ALA A 164 -20.44 -23.79 4.41
C ALA A 164 -21.91 -23.35 4.40
N MET A 165 -22.30 -22.58 3.38
CA MET A 165 -23.70 -22.18 3.18
C MET A 165 -24.60 -23.40 2.93
N GLY A 166 -25.71 -23.44 3.67
CA GLY A 166 -26.83 -24.35 3.45
C GLY A 166 -27.96 -23.68 2.63
N PRO A 167 -29.04 -24.42 2.31
CA PRO A 167 -30.12 -23.92 1.46
C PRO A 167 -30.74 -22.59 1.93
N GLU A 168 -31.02 -22.44 3.23
CA GLU A 168 -31.57 -21.18 3.78
C GLU A 168 -30.61 -20.00 3.64
N ASP A 169 -29.30 -20.23 3.69
CA ASP A 169 -28.32 -19.16 3.52
C ASP A 169 -28.31 -18.65 2.08
N PHE A 170 -28.46 -19.55 1.09
CA PHE A 170 -28.58 -19.13 -0.31
C PHE A 170 -29.81 -18.25 -0.52
N GLU A 171 -30.97 -18.64 0.02
CA GLU A 171 -32.18 -17.83 -0.05
C GLU A 171 -31.99 -16.45 0.59
N LYS A 172 -31.37 -16.39 1.78
CA LYS A 172 -31.09 -15.13 2.48
C LYS A 172 -30.10 -14.25 1.72
N VAL A 173 -29.01 -14.80 1.20
CA VAL A 173 -27.99 -14.05 0.46
C VAL A 173 -28.56 -13.55 -0.87
N ILE A 174 -29.15 -14.43 -1.68
CA ILE A 174 -29.73 -14.05 -2.98
C ILE A 174 -30.85 -13.02 -2.78
N GLY A 175 -31.76 -13.28 -1.84
CA GLY A 175 -32.83 -12.36 -1.48
C GLY A 175 -32.34 -11.04 -0.91
N GLY A 176 -31.25 -11.04 -0.14
CA GLY A 176 -30.62 -9.84 0.43
C GLY A 176 -29.99 -8.95 -0.64
N PHE A 177 -29.19 -9.52 -1.54
CA PHE A 177 -28.65 -8.78 -2.71
C PHE A 177 -29.76 -8.21 -3.58
N ALA A 178 -30.79 -9.01 -3.88
CA ALA A 178 -31.93 -8.56 -4.68
C ALA A 178 -32.72 -7.43 -3.99
N HIS A 179 -32.91 -7.50 -2.67
CA HIS A 179 -33.57 -6.45 -1.89
C HIS A 179 -32.74 -5.17 -1.89
N ALA A 180 -31.44 -5.27 -1.62
CA ALA A 180 -30.54 -4.12 -1.60
C ALA A 180 -30.46 -3.43 -2.98
N ALA A 181 -30.50 -4.19 -4.07
CA ALA A 181 -30.55 -3.64 -5.41
C ALA A 181 -31.86 -2.87 -5.68
N GLU A 182 -33.01 -3.43 -5.30
CA GLU A 182 -34.31 -2.76 -5.39
C GLU A 182 -34.35 -1.49 -4.52
N TYR A 183 -33.74 -1.55 -3.34
CA TYR A 183 -33.62 -0.43 -2.42
C TYR A 183 -32.81 0.71 -3.05
N CYS A 184 -31.65 0.40 -3.64
CA CYS A 184 -30.83 1.35 -4.38
C CYS A 184 -31.56 1.93 -5.60
N TYR A 185 -32.28 1.10 -6.36
CA TYR A 185 -33.12 1.57 -7.47
C TYR A 185 -34.14 2.62 -7.02
N LYS A 186 -34.92 2.32 -5.97
CA LYS A 186 -35.92 3.22 -5.39
C LYS A 186 -35.30 4.47 -4.75
N ALA A 187 -34.07 4.39 -4.26
CA ALA A 187 -33.30 5.52 -3.75
C ALA A 187 -32.69 6.38 -4.87
N GLY A 188 -32.77 5.97 -6.14
CA GLY A 188 -32.34 6.78 -7.30
C GLY A 188 -30.94 6.47 -7.83
N PHE A 189 -30.30 5.38 -7.39
CA PHE A 189 -29.05 4.89 -7.98
C PHE A 189 -29.28 4.44 -9.44
N ASP A 190 -28.24 4.54 -10.26
CA ASP A 190 -28.31 4.13 -11.67
C ASP A 190 -28.20 2.63 -11.86
N GLY A 191 -27.63 1.95 -10.88
CA GLY A 191 -27.34 0.53 -10.91
C GLY A 191 -26.70 0.05 -9.62
N VAL A 192 -26.26 -1.20 -9.66
CA VAL A 192 -25.39 -1.80 -8.62
C VAL A 192 -24.16 -2.42 -9.23
N GLN A 193 -23.12 -2.62 -8.42
CA GLN A 193 -22.00 -3.49 -8.73
C GLN A 193 -21.96 -4.63 -7.71
N LEU A 194 -21.92 -5.87 -8.17
CA LEU A 194 -21.70 -7.03 -7.32
C LEU A 194 -20.21 -7.17 -7.00
N HIS A 195 -19.86 -7.31 -5.72
CA HIS A 195 -18.46 -7.47 -5.32
C HIS A 195 -18.00 -8.94 -5.39
N GLY A 196 -17.58 -9.39 -6.58
CA GLY A 196 -17.00 -10.71 -6.86
C GLY A 196 -15.48 -10.77 -6.81
N ALA A 197 -14.85 -10.09 -5.85
CA ALA A 197 -13.41 -9.86 -5.83
C ALA A 197 -12.87 -9.82 -4.39
N HIS A 198 -11.54 -9.69 -4.25
CA HIS A 198 -10.81 -9.47 -3.00
C HIS A 198 -11.02 -10.56 -1.94
N GLY A 199 -11.49 -11.75 -2.35
CA GLY A 199 -11.78 -12.86 -1.45
C GLY A 199 -13.03 -12.68 -0.58
N TYR A 200 -13.95 -11.77 -0.93
CA TYR A 200 -15.30 -11.70 -0.34
C TYR A 200 -16.20 -12.84 -0.83
N LEU A 201 -17.44 -12.94 -0.34
CA LEU A 201 -18.28 -14.13 -0.51
C LEU A 201 -18.40 -14.58 -1.96
N LEU A 202 -18.70 -13.68 -2.89
CA LEU A 202 -18.88 -14.06 -4.30
C LEU A 202 -17.54 -14.51 -4.93
N ALA A 203 -16.41 -13.91 -4.56
CA ALA A 203 -15.07 -14.39 -4.93
C ALA A 203 -14.76 -15.77 -4.31
N GLN A 204 -15.24 -16.03 -3.09
CA GLN A 204 -15.08 -17.33 -2.43
C GLN A 204 -15.82 -18.45 -3.17
N PHE A 205 -16.93 -18.15 -3.84
CA PHE A 205 -17.61 -19.12 -4.71
C PHE A 205 -16.87 -19.31 -6.03
N LEU A 206 -16.39 -18.23 -6.64
CA LEU A 206 -15.64 -18.27 -7.89
C LEU A 206 -14.33 -19.07 -7.78
N SER A 207 -13.61 -18.94 -6.66
CA SER A 207 -12.27 -19.50 -6.51
C SER A 207 -12.26 -20.98 -6.08
N PRO A 208 -11.56 -21.88 -6.81
CA PRO A 208 -11.46 -23.29 -6.43
C PRO A 208 -10.64 -23.54 -5.16
N THR A 209 -9.86 -22.57 -4.69
CA THR A 209 -9.09 -22.69 -3.44
C THR A 209 -9.98 -22.57 -2.21
N THR A 210 -11.12 -21.87 -2.33
CA THR A 210 -12.03 -21.59 -1.23
C THR A 210 -13.40 -22.26 -1.39
N ASN A 211 -13.82 -22.55 -2.63
CA ASN A 211 -14.99 -23.35 -2.94
C ASN A 211 -14.62 -24.83 -3.12
N LYS A 212 -14.94 -25.66 -2.13
CA LYS A 212 -14.76 -27.11 -2.13
C LYS A 212 -16.07 -27.87 -2.28
N ARG A 213 -17.15 -27.19 -2.70
CA ARG A 213 -18.46 -27.82 -2.85
C ARG A 213 -18.49 -28.78 -4.03
N THR A 214 -19.37 -29.77 -3.92
CA THR A 214 -19.65 -30.80 -4.94
C THR A 214 -21.08 -30.75 -5.48
N ASP A 215 -21.88 -29.79 -5.02
CA ASP A 215 -23.24 -29.55 -5.49
C ASP A 215 -23.26 -28.55 -6.68
N LYS A 216 -24.45 -28.05 -7.05
CA LYS A 216 -24.62 -27.10 -8.16
C LYS A 216 -23.89 -25.76 -7.98
N TYR A 217 -23.28 -25.51 -6.82
CA TYR A 217 -22.53 -24.30 -6.52
C TYR A 217 -21.01 -24.51 -6.46
N GLY A 218 -20.49 -25.71 -6.80
CA GLY A 218 -19.05 -26.00 -6.84
C GLY A 218 -18.63 -26.95 -7.95
N GLY A 219 -17.33 -27.21 -8.05
CA GLY A 219 -16.75 -27.97 -9.16
C GLY A 219 -16.44 -27.09 -10.36
N SER A 220 -17.17 -27.25 -11.47
CA SER A 220 -16.98 -26.48 -12.71
C SER A 220 -17.17 -24.99 -12.51
N LEU A 221 -16.60 -24.17 -13.40
CA LEU A 221 -16.78 -22.73 -13.30
C LEU A 221 -18.25 -22.30 -13.41
N ALA A 222 -19.03 -22.87 -14.34
CA ALA A 222 -20.47 -22.60 -14.42
C ALA A 222 -21.17 -22.78 -13.06
N ASN A 223 -20.87 -23.87 -12.34
CA ASN A 223 -21.41 -24.10 -11.00
C ASN A 223 -20.88 -23.09 -9.97
N ARG A 224 -19.58 -22.79 -10.00
CA ARG A 224 -18.96 -21.79 -9.10
C ARG A 224 -19.54 -20.38 -9.31
N ALA A 225 -19.89 -20.03 -10.53
CA ALA A 225 -20.52 -18.75 -10.88
C ALA A 225 -22.03 -18.73 -10.59
N GLN A 226 -22.67 -19.87 -10.37
CA GLN A 226 -24.13 -20.01 -10.28
C GLN A 226 -24.78 -19.03 -9.29
N ILE A 227 -24.19 -18.82 -8.10
CA ILE A 227 -24.74 -17.87 -7.12
C ILE A 227 -24.78 -16.43 -7.65
N ILE A 228 -23.79 -16.00 -8.42
CA ILE A 228 -23.72 -14.66 -9.02
C ILE A 228 -24.83 -14.51 -10.06
N LEU A 229 -25.06 -15.56 -10.86
CA LEU A 229 -26.10 -15.59 -11.89
C LEU A 229 -27.50 -15.58 -11.28
N GLU A 230 -27.72 -16.37 -10.21
CA GLU A 230 -28.97 -16.39 -9.46
C GLU A 230 -29.24 -15.04 -8.77
N ILE A 231 -28.22 -14.37 -8.25
CA ILE A 231 -28.35 -12.99 -7.73
C ILE A 231 -28.75 -12.02 -8.85
N ALA A 232 -28.08 -12.07 -10.01
CA ALA A 232 -28.41 -11.18 -11.12
C ALA A 232 -29.85 -11.40 -11.62
N ALA A 233 -30.28 -12.66 -11.72
CA ALA A 233 -31.66 -13.01 -12.06
C ALA A 233 -32.66 -12.48 -11.03
N ALA A 234 -32.41 -12.71 -9.73
CA ALA A 234 -33.29 -12.22 -8.66
C ALA A 234 -33.37 -10.67 -8.61
N ILE A 235 -32.27 -9.97 -8.91
CA ILE A 235 -32.28 -8.50 -9.07
C ILE A 235 -33.19 -8.10 -10.23
N ARG A 236 -33.11 -8.78 -11.38
CA ARG A 236 -33.93 -8.48 -12.57
C ARG A 236 -35.41 -8.79 -12.37
N GLU A 237 -35.74 -9.76 -11.52
CA GLU A 237 -37.12 -10.04 -11.12
C GLU A 237 -37.71 -8.92 -10.25
N ARG A 238 -36.91 -8.38 -9.31
CA ARG A 238 -37.37 -7.28 -8.42
C ARG A 238 -37.30 -5.90 -9.06
N VAL A 239 -36.34 -5.67 -9.94
CA VAL A 239 -36.14 -4.42 -10.67
C VAL A 239 -36.35 -4.67 -12.16
N THR A 240 -37.60 -4.55 -12.58
CA THR A 240 -38.02 -4.82 -13.96
C THR A 240 -37.65 -3.72 -14.95
N ASP A 241 -37.18 -2.56 -14.46
CA ASP A 241 -36.66 -1.47 -15.27
C ASP A 241 -35.32 -1.87 -15.92
N PRO A 242 -35.27 -2.05 -17.25
CA PRO A 242 -34.06 -2.50 -17.93
C PRO A 242 -32.94 -1.45 -17.88
N SER A 243 -33.25 -0.18 -17.60
CA SER A 243 -32.25 0.89 -17.47
C SER A 243 -31.44 0.81 -16.18
N PHE A 244 -31.86 -0.01 -15.21
CA PHE A 244 -31.08 -0.25 -14.00
C PHE A 244 -29.87 -1.12 -14.33
N SER A 245 -28.68 -0.56 -14.19
CA SER A 245 -27.47 -1.22 -14.64
C SER A 245 -26.91 -2.20 -13.59
N ILE A 246 -26.39 -3.34 -14.03
CA ILE A 246 -25.71 -4.30 -13.15
C ILE A 246 -24.27 -4.45 -13.63
N GLY A 247 -23.31 -4.17 -12.77
CA GLY A 247 -21.90 -4.47 -12.98
C GLY A 247 -21.38 -5.50 -12.00
N ILE A 248 -20.15 -5.96 -12.23
CA ILE A 248 -19.43 -6.84 -11.29
C ILE A 248 -17.98 -6.42 -11.18
N LYS A 249 -17.42 -6.53 -9.98
CA LYS A 249 -15.96 -6.47 -9.78
C LYS A 249 -15.41 -7.89 -9.73
N VAL A 250 -14.36 -8.15 -10.49
CA VAL A 250 -13.65 -9.44 -10.50
C VAL A 250 -12.15 -9.18 -10.30
N ASN A 251 -11.47 -10.07 -9.60
CA ASN A 251 -10.10 -9.86 -9.14
C ASN A 251 -9.08 -10.66 -9.94
N SER A 252 -8.11 -10.00 -10.57
CA SER A 252 -7.08 -10.63 -11.40
C SER A 252 -6.12 -11.59 -10.66
N VAL A 253 -6.11 -11.61 -9.32
CA VAL A 253 -5.20 -12.46 -8.51
C VAL A 253 -5.79 -13.82 -8.15
N GLU A 254 -7.11 -13.96 -8.24
CA GLU A 254 -7.78 -15.28 -8.15
C GLU A 254 -7.44 -16.19 -9.36
N PHE A 255 -6.63 -15.68 -10.30
CA PHE A 255 -6.15 -16.29 -11.54
C PHE A 255 -4.67 -16.71 -11.49
N GLN A 256 -4.03 -16.76 -10.30
CA GLN A 256 -2.65 -17.26 -10.12
C GLN A 256 -2.63 -18.78 -9.86
N GLU A 257 -1.44 -19.39 -9.83
CA GLU A 257 -1.21 -20.86 -9.80
C GLU A 257 -2.13 -21.59 -8.78
N GLY A 258 -3.06 -22.40 -9.30
CA GLY A 258 -4.14 -23.06 -8.52
C GLY A 258 -5.51 -22.35 -8.53
N GLY A 259 -5.64 -21.24 -9.26
CA GLY A 259 -6.86 -20.44 -9.47
C GLY A 259 -7.57 -20.72 -10.80
N PHE A 260 -8.09 -19.67 -11.45
CA PHE A 260 -8.77 -19.72 -12.75
C PHE A 260 -7.82 -19.98 -13.93
N SER A 261 -8.20 -20.84 -14.87
CA SER A 261 -7.53 -20.99 -16.17
C SER A 261 -7.98 -19.94 -17.21
N THR A 262 -7.32 -19.90 -18.37
CA THR A 262 -7.73 -19.07 -19.53
C THR A 262 -9.11 -19.45 -20.07
N GLU A 263 -9.46 -20.73 -19.98
CA GLU A 263 -10.77 -21.27 -20.36
C GLU A 263 -11.83 -20.82 -19.36
N ASP A 264 -11.54 -20.89 -18.07
CA ASP A 264 -12.39 -20.36 -17.01
C ASP A 264 -12.66 -18.84 -17.23
N CYS A 265 -11.64 -18.06 -17.62
CA CYS A 265 -11.85 -16.64 -17.94
C CYS A 265 -12.87 -16.45 -19.07
N SER A 266 -12.74 -17.23 -20.14
CA SER A 266 -13.59 -17.13 -21.32
C SER A 266 -15.04 -17.54 -21.01
N GLU A 267 -15.22 -18.62 -20.24
CA GLU A 267 -16.53 -19.09 -19.81
C GLU A 267 -17.21 -18.09 -18.85
N LEU A 268 -16.48 -17.51 -17.89
CA LEU A 268 -17.04 -16.47 -17.02
C LEU A 268 -17.49 -15.25 -17.82
N CYS A 269 -16.69 -14.81 -18.79
CA CYS A 269 -17.05 -13.70 -19.67
C CYS A 269 -18.36 -13.97 -20.43
N ALA A 270 -18.49 -15.16 -21.02
CA ALA A 270 -19.70 -15.57 -21.73
C ALA A 270 -20.93 -15.56 -20.81
N LEU A 271 -20.81 -16.13 -19.60
CA LEU A 271 -21.90 -16.18 -18.62
C LEU A 271 -22.34 -14.77 -18.19
N LEU A 272 -21.39 -13.84 -17.98
CA LEU A 272 -21.68 -12.45 -17.62
C LEU A 272 -22.38 -11.69 -18.76
N GLU A 273 -22.01 -11.89 -20.03
CA GLU A 273 -22.72 -11.27 -21.17
C GLU A 273 -24.14 -11.83 -21.32
N GLU A 274 -24.31 -13.16 -21.18
CA GLU A 274 -25.61 -13.84 -21.25
C GLU A 274 -26.58 -13.27 -20.20
N HIS A 275 -26.06 -13.01 -18.99
CA HIS A 275 -26.81 -12.45 -17.88
C HIS A 275 -26.83 -10.90 -17.86
N LYS A 276 -26.40 -10.26 -18.96
CA LYS A 276 -26.55 -8.82 -19.21
C LYS A 276 -25.89 -7.92 -18.16
N PHE A 277 -24.68 -8.26 -17.73
CA PHE A 277 -23.84 -7.35 -16.96
C PHE A 277 -23.34 -6.21 -17.88
N ASP A 278 -23.61 -4.96 -17.53
CA ASP A 278 -23.20 -3.79 -18.33
C ASP A 278 -21.68 -3.57 -18.33
N PHE A 279 -21.03 -3.87 -17.21
CA PHE A 279 -19.59 -3.75 -17.10
C PHE A 279 -18.97 -4.73 -16.10
N VAL A 280 -17.72 -5.08 -16.37
CA VAL A 280 -16.80 -5.75 -15.46
C VAL A 280 -15.70 -4.77 -15.07
N GLU A 281 -15.44 -4.63 -13.79
CA GLU A 281 -14.26 -3.93 -13.30
C GLU A 281 -13.22 -4.93 -12.81
N LEU A 282 -12.04 -4.89 -13.42
CA LEU A 282 -10.90 -5.72 -13.07
C LEU A 282 -10.07 -5.01 -12.00
N SER A 283 -9.90 -5.63 -10.84
CA SER A 283 -9.05 -5.17 -9.74
C SER A 283 -7.93 -6.16 -9.44
N GLY A 284 -6.92 -5.75 -8.65
CA GLY A 284 -5.84 -6.64 -8.19
C GLY A 284 -5.77 -6.80 -6.67
N GLY A 285 -5.65 -8.05 -6.21
CA GLY A 285 -5.25 -8.47 -4.84
C GLY A 285 -6.36 -9.06 -3.96
N THR A 286 -6.00 -9.87 -2.96
CA THR A 286 -6.90 -10.39 -1.90
C THR A 286 -6.27 -10.19 -0.52
N TYR A 287 -6.99 -10.46 0.57
CA TYR A 287 -6.39 -10.52 1.92
C TYR A 287 -5.47 -11.74 2.11
N GLN A 288 -5.61 -12.80 1.30
CA GLN A 288 -4.78 -14.03 1.34
C GLN A 288 -3.51 -13.94 0.49
N SER A 289 -3.58 -13.14 -0.57
CA SER A 289 -2.47 -12.73 -1.42
C SER A 289 -2.65 -11.25 -1.63
N LEU A 290 -2.12 -10.47 -0.68
CA LEU A 290 -1.94 -9.05 -0.90
C LEU A 290 -1.08 -8.95 -2.15
N ALA A 291 -1.67 -8.59 -3.29
CA ALA A 291 -0.95 -8.31 -4.53
C ALA A 291 0.08 -7.16 -4.41
N PHE A 292 0.34 -6.74 -3.19
CA PHE A 292 1.06 -5.56 -2.80
C PHE A 292 2.22 -5.87 -1.83
N GLU A 293 2.38 -7.11 -1.34
CA GLU A 293 3.48 -7.40 -0.39
C GLU A 293 4.74 -8.03 -1.00
N HIS A 294 4.71 -8.60 -2.21
CA HIS A 294 5.93 -9.09 -2.85
C HIS A 294 6.04 -8.65 -4.31
N LYS A 295 6.83 -7.58 -4.53
CA LYS A 295 7.79 -7.43 -5.64
C LYS A 295 8.52 -6.08 -5.54
N ARG A 296 9.82 -6.14 -5.25
CA ARG A 296 10.80 -5.10 -5.63
C ARG A 296 10.83 -5.03 -7.17
N GLU A 297 10.05 -4.13 -7.78
CA GLU A 297 10.40 -3.34 -8.97
C GLU A 297 9.22 -2.48 -9.45
N SER A 298 9.56 -1.38 -10.16
CA SER A 298 8.75 -0.20 -10.49
C SER A 298 7.29 -0.42 -10.94
N THR A 299 6.46 0.59 -10.67
CA THR A 299 5.06 0.80 -11.10
C THR A 299 4.75 0.36 -12.54
N LYS A 300 5.74 0.42 -13.45
CA LYS A 300 5.64 -0.03 -14.86
C LYS A 300 5.29 -1.51 -15.03
N LYS A 301 5.78 -2.42 -14.16
CA LYS A 301 5.44 -3.86 -14.26
C LYS A 301 4.03 -4.17 -13.72
N ARG A 302 3.55 -3.41 -12.74
CA ARG A 302 2.16 -3.53 -12.22
C ARG A 302 1.15 -3.13 -13.29
N GLU A 303 1.42 -2.04 -14.03
CA GLU A 303 0.62 -1.62 -15.18
C GLU A 303 0.59 -2.69 -16.29
N ALA A 304 1.72 -3.33 -16.59
CA ALA A 304 1.80 -4.40 -17.58
C ALA A 304 0.99 -5.66 -17.19
N PHE A 305 1.05 -6.09 -15.93
CA PHE A 305 0.33 -7.28 -15.44
C PHE A 305 -1.20 -7.16 -15.57
N PHE A 306 -1.76 -5.99 -15.24
CA PHE A 306 -3.21 -5.77 -15.38
C PHE A 306 -3.66 -5.73 -16.84
N LEU A 307 -2.80 -5.23 -17.74
CA LEU A 307 -3.09 -5.15 -19.16
C LEU A 307 -3.04 -6.51 -19.84
N GLU A 308 -2.07 -7.37 -19.52
CA GLU A 308 -2.00 -8.74 -20.05
C GLU A 308 -3.26 -9.56 -19.72
N PHE A 309 -3.78 -9.43 -18.50
CA PHE A 309 -5.03 -10.07 -18.12
C PHE A 309 -6.25 -9.43 -18.81
N ALA A 310 -6.28 -8.10 -18.88
CA ALA A 310 -7.34 -7.40 -19.59
C ALA A 310 -7.38 -7.78 -21.09
N GLU A 311 -6.24 -8.02 -21.73
CA GLU A 311 -6.16 -8.49 -23.13
C GLU A 311 -6.85 -9.85 -23.32
N GLN A 312 -6.73 -10.76 -22.34
CA GLN A 312 -7.38 -12.07 -22.38
C GLN A 312 -8.91 -11.99 -22.22
N ILE A 313 -9.39 -11.07 -21.38
CA ILE A 313 -10.82 -10.90 -21.08
C ILE A 313 -11.53 -10.07 -22.15
N VAL A 314 -10.97 -8.92 -22.52
CA VAL A 314 -11.67 -7.94 -23.37
C VAL A 314 -11.97 -8.54 -24.73
N GLY A 315 -11.06 -9.32 -25.31
CA GLY A 315 -11.28 -9.98 -26.60
C GLY A 315 -12.40 -11.02 -26.60
N LYS A 316 -12.93 -11.42 -25.43
CA LYS A 316 -14.04 -12.37 -25.28
C LYS A 316 -15.38 -11.69 -25.00
N LEU A 317 -15.38 -10.40 -24.65
CA LEU A 317 -16.59 -9.62 -24.36
C LEU A 317 -16.95 -8.74 -25.55
N ASN A 318 -18.17 -8.87 -26.05
CA ASN A 318 -18.64 -8.13 -27.23
C ASN A 318 -19.41 -6.86 -26.88
N LYS A 319 -20.16 -6.90 -25.78
CA LYS A 319 -21.06 -5.84 -25.31
C LYS A 319 -20.61 -5.32 -23.95
N THR A 320 -20.33 -6.21 -23.00
CA THR A 320 -19.98 -5.83 -21.64
C THR A 320 -18.73 -4.94 -21.63
N ARG A 321 -18.82 -3.79 -20.96
CA ARG A 321 -17.69 -2.86 -20.87
C ARG A 321 -16.69 -3.32 -19.82
N VAL A 322 -15.43 -2.99 -20.03
CA VAL A 322 -14.35 -3.38 -19.12
C VAL A 322 -13.67 -2.14 -18.58
N TYR A 323 -13.62 -2.05 -17.26
CA TYR A 323 -12.79 -1.09 -16.54
C TYR A 323 -11.60 -1.80 -15.92
N VAL A 324 -10.44 -1.13 -15.88
CA VAL A 324 -9.28 -1.59 -15.11
C VAL A 324 -8.98 -0.62 -13.98
N THR A 325 -8.82 -1.14 -12.76
CA THR A 325 -8.55 -0.35 -11.56
C THR A 325 -7.32 -0.88 -10.84
N GLY A 326 -6.26 -0.07 -10.79
CA GLY A 326 -5.04 -0.42 -10.06
C GLY A 326 -3.80 0.22 -10.69
N GLY A 327 -2.91 0.80 -9.90
CA GLY A 327 -1.61 1.30 -10.37
C GLY A 327 -1.60 2.58 -11.22
N LEU A 328 -2.69 2.97 -11.87
CA LEU A 328 -2.73 4.14 -12.77
C LEU A 328 -2.43 5.46 -12.03
N ARG A 329 -1.42 6.21 -12.51
CA ARG A 329 -0.98 7.50 -11.93
C ARG A 329 -0.87 8.65 -12.92
N THR A 330 -0.66 8.37 -14.21
CA THR A 330 -0.38 9.37 -15.24
C THR A 330 -1.41 9.28 -16.37
N VAL A 331 -1.65 10.39 -17.06
CA VAL A 331 -2.56 10.42 -18.22
C VAL A 331 -2.05 9.49 -19.32
N ALA A 332 -0.74 9.45 -19.55
CA ALA A 332 -0.13 8.54 -20.53
C ALA A 332 -0.48 7.07 -20.26
N ALA A 333 -0.36 6.61 -19.00
CA ALA A 333 -0.71 5.23 -18.63
C ALA A 333 -2.22 4.97 -18.76
N MET A 334 -3.05 5.95 -18.38
CA MET A 334 -4.51 5.84 -18.50
C MET A 334 -4.97 5.76 -19.96
N VAL A 335 -4.42 6.61 -20.83
CA VAL A 335 -4.72 6.59 -22.28
C VAL A 335 -4.23 5.29 -22.91
N LYS A 336 -3.01 4.85 -22.57
CA LYS A 336 -2.48 3.57 -23.06
C LYS A 336 -3.37 2.39 -22.65
N ALA A 337 -3.88 2.39 -21.42
CA ALA A 337 -4.80 1.34 -20.97
C ALA A 337 -6.08 1.25 -21.82
N LEU A 338 -6.55 2.37 -22.39
CA LEU A 338 -7.71 2.38 -23.27
C LEU A 338 -7.49 1.70 -24.63
N GLU A 339 -6.26 1.34 -24.98
CA GLU A 339 -5.97 0.48 -26.14
C GLU A 339 -6.48 -0.95 -25.91
N THR A 340 -6.54 -1.38 -24.64
CA THR A 340 -7.00 -2.70 -24.22
C THR A 340 -8.40 -2.67 -23.64
N VAL A 341 -8.72 -1.70 -22.77
CA VAL A 341 -9.99 -1.66 -22.01
C VAL A 341 -10.87 -0.48 -22.41
N HIS A 342 -12.12 -0.52 -21.95
CA HIS A 342 -13.11 0.51 -22.29
C HIS A 342 -13.08 1.72 -21.36
N GLY A 343 -12.59 1.55 -20.12
CA GLY A 343 -12.44 2.64 -19.16
C GLY A 343 -11.41 2.36 -18.07
N VAL A 344 -11.09 3.38 -17.29
CA VAL A 344 -10.07 3.32 -16.24
C VAL A 344 -10.65 3.71 -14.88
N GLY A 345 -10.29 2.97 -13.84
CA GLY A 345 -10.72 3.23 -12.48
C GLY A 345 -9.63 3.86 -11.62
N LEU A 346 -10.01 4.85 -10.81
CA LEU A 346 -9.16 5.52 -9.84
C LEU A 346 -9.75 5.39 -8.43
N ALA A 347 -8.93 4.95 -7.47
CA ALA A 347 -9.27 4.86 -6.06
C ALA A 347 -8.48 5.88 -5.25
N ARG A 348 -7.35 5.49 -4.66
CA ARG A 348 -6.47 6.36 -3.86
C ARG A 348 -6.13 7.72 -4.51
N PRO A 349 -5.87 7.83 -5.83
CA PRO A 349 -5.63 9.14 -6.46
C PRO A 349 -6.76 10.15 -6.26
N VAL A 350 -8.02 9.72 -6.35
CA VAL A 350 -9.19 10.60 -6.19
C VAL A 350 -9.58 10.85 -4.73
N CYS A 351 -8.84 10.27 -3.77
CA CYS A 351 -8.87 10.70 -2.37
C CYS A 351 -7.92 11.88 -2.12
N ASN A 352 -6.78 11.92 -2.81
CA ASN A 352 -5.84 13.04 -2.69
C ASN A 352 -6.28 14.26 -3.50
N GLU A 353 -7.05 14.05 -4.55
CA GLU A 353 -7.57 15.12 -5.41
C GLU A 353 -8.92 14.70 -6.00
N PHE A 354 -10.03 15.10 -5.36
CA PHE A 354 -11.39 14.65 -5.69
C PHE A 354 -11.84 15.06 -7.10
N ASP A 355 -11.29 16.15 -7.64
CA ASP A 355 -11.57 16.68 -8.98
C ASP A 355 -10.49 16.31 -10.03
N LEU A 356 -9.65 15.31 -9.73
CA LEU A 356 -8.59 14.85 -10.64
C LEU A 356 -9.11 14.46 -12.03
N PRO A 357 -10.22 13.69 -12.19
CA PRO A 357 -10.74 13.34 -13.53
C PRO A 357 -11.09 14.58 -14.35
N LYS A 358 -11.81 15.53 -13.76
CA LYS A 358 -12.14 16.82 -14.38
C LYS A 358 -10.89 17.61 -14.77
N LYS A 359 -9.90 17.72 -13.88
CA LYS A 359 -8.64 18.41 -14.16
C LYS A 359 -7.84 17.74 -15.29
N ILE A 360 -7.87 16.40 -15.39
CA ILE A 360 -7.24 15.68 -16.49
C ILE A 360 -7.93 16.02 -17.81
N ILE A 361 -9.27 15.93 -17.87
CA ILE A 361 -10.05 16.23 -19.08
C ILE A 361 -9.83 17.68 -19.54
N GLU A 362 -9.73 18.62 -18.60
CA GLU A 362 -9.48 20.04 -18.87
C GLU A 362 -7.99 20.34 -19.20
N GLY A 363 -7.10 19.35 -19.19
CA GLY A 363 -5.67 19.54 -19.43
C GLY A 363 -4.91 20.27 -18.31
N LYS A 364 -5.52 20.38 -17.12
CA LYS A 364 -4.94 21.05 -15.94
C LYS A 364 -4.08 20.13 -15.08
N ALA A 365 -4.16 18.81 -15.27
CA ALA A 365 -3.33 17.83 -14.58
C ALA A 365 -2.89 16.72 -15.55
N GLY A 366 -1.58 16.45 -15.63
CA GLY A 366 -1.02 15.31 -16.39
C GLY A 366 -0.86 14.04 -15.58
N SER A 367 -1.03 14.11 -14.25
CA SER A 367 -0.87 12.98 -13.34
C SER A 367 -1.45 13.28 -11.97
N SER A 368 -1.62 12.24 -11.15
CA SER A 368 -2.01 12.35 -9.74
C SER A 368 -0.93 12.95 -8.85
N VAL A 369 -1.32 13.38 -7.64
CA VAL A 369 -0.40 13.82 -6.59
C VAL A 369 0.50 12.66 -6.16
N LYS A 370 1.81 12.92 -6.05
CA LYS A 370 2.81 11.97 -5.56
C LYS A 370 3.03 12.20 -4.07
N THR A 371 2.49 11.32 -3.24
CA THR A 371 2.67 11.35 -1.79
C THR A 371 4.09 10.97 -1.39
N LEU A 372 4.53 11.42 -0.22
CA LEU A 372 5.81 11.02 0.38
C LEU A 372 5.75 9.68 1.13
N LEU A 373 4.57 9.07 1.23
CA LEU A 373 4.42 7.70 1.74
C LEU A 373 4.86 6.68 0.67
N GLY A 374 5.45 5.58 1.11
CA GLY A 374 5.82 4.47 0.22
C GLY A 374 4.59 3.92 -0.49
N GLU A 375 4.61 3.86 -1.83
CA GLU A 375 3.47 3.36 -2.64
C GLU A 375 3.11 1.90 -2.35
N ASP A 376 4.09 1.15 -1.83
CA ASP A 376 4.02 -0.27 -1.50
C ASP A 376 3.52 -0.49 -0.07
N ASP A 377 3.50 0.55 0.75
CA ASP A 377 2.89 0.51 2.07
C ASP A 377 1.37 0.64 1.92
N PHE A 378 0.73 -0.49 1.64
CA PHE A 378 -0.71 -0.57 1.47
C PHE A 378 -1.44 -0.09 2.73
N GLY A 379 -0.97 -0.47 3.93
CA GLY A 379 -1.57 -0.09 5.21
C GLY A 379 -1.61 1.43 5.37
N LEU A 380 -0.45 2.09 5.27
CA LEU A 380 -0.37 3.55 5.41
C LEU A 380 -1.11 4.30 4.30
N THR A 381 -0.97 3.87 3.05
CA THR A 381 -1.63 4.56 1.93
C THR A 381 -3.15 4.38 1.95
N ASN A 382 -3.66 3.24 2.46
CA ASN A 382 -5.08 3.02 2.70
C ASN A 382 -5.61 3.90 3.84
N MET A 383 -4.87 3.97 4.96
CA MET A 383 -5.23 4.85 6.09
C MET A 383 -5.23 6.31 5.67
N LEU A 384 -4.27 6.75 4.85
CA LEU A 384 -4.27 8.10 4.27
C LEU A 384 -5.52 8.32 3.43
N ALA A 385 -5.83 7.43 2.48
CA ALA A 385 -6.99 7.59 1.60
C ALA A 385 -8.32 7.72 2.38
N GLY A 386 -8.52 6.89 3.40
CA GLY A 386 -9.69 6.99 4.28
C GLY A 386 -9.71 8.28 5.13
N THR A 387 -8.54 8.75 5.54
CA THR A 387 -8.39 10.04 6.25
C THR A 387 -8.77 11.22 5.36
N GLN A 388 -8.35 11.21 4.09
CA GLN A 388 -8.75 12.24 3.12
C GLN A 388 -10.28 12.22 2.89
N ILE A 389 -10.88 11.03 2.78
CA ILE A 389 -12.34 10.86 2.68
C ILE A 389 -13.03 11.50 3.90
N ARG A 390 -12.54 11.23 5.11
CA ARG A 390 -13.08 11.80 6.34
C ARG A 390 -12.94 13.33 6.40
N LEU A 391 -11.80 13.88 5.96
CA LEU A 391 -11.60 15.34 5.87
C LEU A 391 -12.61 15.99 4.94
N VAL A 392 -12.78 15.43 3.74
CA VAL A 392 -13.73 15.95 2.76
C VAL A 392 -15.17 15.79 3.23
N GLY A 393 -15.49 14.73 3.96
CA GLY A 393 -16.78 14.58 4.64
C GLY A 393 -17.09 15.74 5.58
N LYS A 394 -16.06 16.30 6.24
CA LYS A 394 -16.14 17.50 7.10
C LYS A 394 -15.93 18.82 6.35
N ASP A 395 -16.02 18.78 5.02
CA ASP A 395 -15.80 19.90 4.10
C ASP A 395 -14.43 20.58 4.25
N LYS A 396 -13.40 19.78 4.52
CA LYS A 396 -12.00 20.19 4.58
C LYS A 396 -11.22 19.69 3.38
N GLU A 397 -10.19 20.41 2.97
CA GLU A 397 -9.30 19.94 1.91
C GLU A 397 -8.54 18.68 2.33
N PRO A 398 -8.28 17.75 1.38
CA PRO A 398 -7.31 16.69 1.57
C PRO A 398 -5.95 17.25 2.00
N LEU A 399 -5.31 16.56 2.94
CA LEU A 399 -4.00 16.90 3.44
C LEU A 399 -2.94 16.65 2.36
N ASP A 400 -2.11 17.65 2.04
CA ASP A 400 -1.10 17.54 0.98
C ASP A 400 0.16 16.79 1.47
N VAL A 401 0.07 15.45 1.54
CA VAL A 401 1.16 14.56 1.95
C VAL A 401 2.27 14.45 0.88
N SER A 402 2.27 15.30 -0.16
CA SER A 402 3.46 15.52 -0.98
C SER A 402 4.49 16.44 -0.32
N GLN A 403 4.13 17.08 0.80
CA GLN A 403 5.02 17.95 1.59
C GLN A 403 5.33 17.34 2.96
N GLU A 404 6.59 17.37 3.38
CA GLU A 404 7.06 16.70 4.61
C GLU A 404 6.30 17.16 5.85
N LYS A 405 6.02 18.48 5.96
CA LYS A 405 5.24 19.07 7.06
C LYS A 405 3.91 18.34 7.27
N TYR A 406 3.20 18.04 6.20
CA TYR A 406 1.87 17.42 6.27
C TYR A 406 1.96 15.90 6.43
N LYS A 407 3.02 15.26 5.93
CA LYS A 407 3.34 13.87 6.25
C LYS A 407 3.56 13.68 7.75
N GLU A 408 4.35 14.52 8.40
CA GLU A 408 4.57 14.46 9.86
C GLU A 408 3.27 14.64 10.66
N VAL A 409 2.39 15.55 10.21
CA VAL A 409 1.07 15.76 10.84
C VAL A 409 0.21 14.49 10.71
N PHE A 410 0.20 13.86 9.54
CA PHE A 410 -0.50 12.60 9.32
C PHE A 410 0.04 11.48 10.22
N GLU A 411 1.35 11.29 10.28
CA GLU A 411 2.00 10.25 11.09
C GLU A 411 1.72 10.42 12.59
N LYS A 412 1.76 11.65 13.11
CA LYS A 412 1.40 11.95 14.51
C LYS A 412 -0.09 11.67 14.79
N SER A 413 -0.96 12.06 13.87
CA SER A 413 -2.40 11.81 14.00
C SER A 413 -2.72 10.30 13.94
N LEU A 414 -2.01 9.56 13.08
CA LEU A 414 -2.11 8.10 12.98
C LEU A 414 -1.70 7.42 14.29
N GLN A 415 -0.60 7.83 14.92
CA GLN A 415 -0.16 7.27 16.21
C GLN A 415 -1.23 7.48 17.30
N LYS A 416 -1.79 8.69 17.39
CA LYS A 416 -2.86 8.99 18.35
C LYS A 416 -4.11 8.17 18.08
N TRP A 417 -4.50 8.04 16.81
CA TRP A 417 -5.64 7.22 16.41
C TRP A 417 -5.41 5.74 16.77
N ALA A 418 -4.22 5.20 16.51
CA ALA A 418 -3.86 3.82 16.85
C ALA A 418 -3.92 3.57 18.38
N GLN A 419 -3.43 4.50 19.19
CA GLN A 419 -3.58 4.43 20.65
C GLN A 419 -5.06 4.43 21.05
N GLY A 420 -5.85 5.34 20.47
CA GLY A 420 -7.28 5.42 20.74
C GLY A 420 -8.04 4.14 20.38
N MET A 421 -7.64 3.46 19.31
CA MET A 421 -8.19 2.17 18.88
C MET A 421 -7.71 1.01 19.77
N ALA A 422 -6.47 1.01 20.26
CA ALA A 422 -5.99 0.01 21.20
C ALA A 422 -6.74 0.05 22.54
N GLU A 423 -7.21 1.24 22.94
CA GLU A 423 -8.03 1.46 24.14
C GLU A 423 -9.55 1.25 23.89
N ASN A 424 -9.96 0.87 22.67
CA ASN A 424 -11.36 0.77 22.24
C ASN A 424 -12.04 -0.55 22.66
N SER A 425 -11.98 -0.88 23.95
CA SER A 425 -12.52 -2.15 24.47
C SER A 425 -14.04 -2.30 24.31
N ASP A 426 -14.79 -1.19 24.23
CA ASP A 426 -16.25 -1.19 24.02
C ASP A 426 -16.66 -1.20 22.53
N GLY A 427 -15.69 -1.12 21.61
CA GLY A 427 -15.93 -1.10 20.17
C GLY A 427 -16.66 0.15 19.65
N SER A 428 -16.79 1.21 20.46
CA SER A 428 -17.55 2.42 20.10
C SER A 428 -16.80 3.33 19.13
N LYS A 429 -15.47 3.37 19.18
CA LYS A 429 -14.63 4.16 18.27
C LYS A 429 -14.51 3.46 16.91
N TYR A 430 -14.72 4.21 15.83
CA TYR A 430 -14.66 3.70 14.47
C TYR A 430 -14.30 4.83 13.49
N GLY A 431 -14.13 4.47 12.22
CA GLY A 431 -13.77 5.42 11.17
C GLY A 431 -12.26 5.53 10.95
N TYR A 432 -11.88 6.48 10.11
CA TYR A 432 -10.50 6.83 9.83
C TYR A 432 -9.97 7.93 10.76
N ILE A 433 -8.72 8.32 10.56
CA ILE A 433 -7.97 9.23 11.43
C ILE A 433 -8.56 10.64 11.38
N ASP A 434 -8.69 11.27 12.55
CA ASP A 434 -8.93 12.70 12.66
C ASP A 434 -7.59 13.45 12.67
N ILE A 435 -7.42 14.41 11.76
CA ILE A 435 -6.19 15.21 11.68
C ILE A 435 -6.21 16.30 12.74
N GLU A 436 -5.13 16.35 13.53
CA GLU A 436 -4.92 17.35 14.58
C GLU A 436 -3.58 18.08 14.38
N GLY A 437 -3.36 19.17 15.15
CA GLY A 437 -2.07 19.86 15.15
C GLY A 437 -1.76 20.70 13.90
N THR A 438 -2.75 20.92 13.02
CA THR A 438 -2.65 21.85 11.88
C THR A 438 -3.98 22.53 11.58
N THR A 439 -3.93 23.70 10.94
CA THR A 439 -5.13 24.39 10.44
C THR A 439 -5.61 23.74 9.14
N LEU A 440 -6.76 23.09 9.20
CA LEU A 440 -7.42 22.48 8.04
C LEU A 440 -8.18 23.54 7.24
N GLN A 441 -7.90 23.62 5.94
CA GLN A 441 -8.54 24.59 5.05
C GLN A 441 -9.94 24.11 4.62
N PRO A 442 -10.90 25.01 4.37
CA PRO A 442 -12.16 24.66 3.72
C PRO A 442 -11.93 24.01 2.35
N PHE A 443 -12.75 23.04 1.99
CA PHE A 443 -12.67 22.40 0.67
C PHE A 443 -12.85 23.41 -0.48
N GLY A 444 -12.06 23.28 -1.53
CA GLY A 444 -12.00 24.21 -2.67
C GLY A 444 -11.04 25.37 -2.49
N THR A 445 -10.23 25.39 -1.42
CA THR A 445 -9.23 26.44 -1.19
C THR A 445 -8.10 26.29 -2.22
N PRO A 446 -7.84 27.30 -3.09
CA PRO A 446 -6.79 27.21 -4.08
C PRO A 446 -5.41 27.04 -3.43
N TYR A 447 -4.56 26.18 -4.00
CA TYR A 447 -3.15 26.14 -3.61
C TYR A 447 -2.51 27.52 -3.80
N ALA A 448 -1.77 28.00 -2.79
CA ALA A 448 -1.00 29.23 -2.91
C ALA A 448 -0.07 29.11 -4.13
N ALA A 449 -0.30 29.96 -5.13
CA ALA A 449 0.35 29.92 -6.43
C ALA A 449 1.87 29.86 -6.27
N ALA A 450 2.48 28.78 -6.74
CA ALA A 450 3.89 28.83 -7.10
C ALA A 450 3.98 29.69 -8.36
N ALA A 451 4.82 30.73 -8.33
CA ALA A 451 5.06 31.59 -9.48
C ALA A 451 5.32 30.74 -10.74
N PRO A 452 4.65 31.01 -11.87
CA PRO A 452 4.82 30.18 -13.06
C PRO A 452 6.24 30.35 -13.61
N ARG A 453 7.04 29.28 -13.53
CA ARG A 453 8.21 29.08 -14.40
C ARG A 453 7.86 28.02 -15.43
N LEU A 454 7.10 28.44 -16.44
CA LEU A 454 7.17 27.84 -17.76
C LEU A 454 7.93 28.83 -18.64
N PRO A 455 9.03 28.43 -19.31
CA PRO A 455 9.64 29.30 -20.32
C PRO A 455 8.62 29.48 -21.46
N PRO A 456 8.43 30.69 -21.99
CA PRO A 456 7.53 30.90 -23.10
C PRO A 456 8.05 30.15 -24.33
N LEU A 457 7.14 29.41 -24.96
CA LEU A 457 7.28 28.96 -26.34
C LEU A 457 7.75 30.13 -27.20
N ILE A 458 8.92 29.97 -27.82
CA ILE A 458 9.45 30.90 -28.81
C ILE A 458 8.44 30.95 -29.97
N ARG A 459 7.77 32.10 -30.13
CA ARG A 459 7.18 32.49 -31.41
C ARG A 459 8.10 33.51 -32.09
N PRO A 460 8.29 33.43 -33.41
CA PRO A 460 9.23 34.29 -34.13
C PRO A 460 8.59 35.65 -34.45
N GLY A 461 9.39 36.70 -34.34
CA GLY A 461 9.15 37.96 -35.03
C GLY A 461 9.07 39.18 -34.13
N CYS A 462 10.17 39.93 -34.08
CA CYS A 462 10.17 41.39 -34.26
C CYS A 462 11.61 41.86 -34.49
N ARG A 463 11.81 42.54 -35.62
CA ARG A 463 13.06 43.20 -36.05
C ARG A 463 13.21 44.55 -35.36
N CYS A 464 14.47 44.95 -35.16
CA CYS A 464 15.10 46.24 -35.55
C CYS A 464 16.20 46.66 -34.56
N PRO A 465 17.13 47.57 -34.94
CA PRO A 465 18.27 47.30 -35.82
C PRO A 465 19.60 47.72 -35.15
N LEU A 466 20.76 47.23 -35.58
CA LEU A 466 22.03 47.98 -35.41
C LEU A 466 23.17 47.38 -36.27
N ALA A 467 23.61 48.23 -37.20
CA ALA A 467 24.96 48.44 -37.73
C ALA A 467 25.88 47.25 -38.15
N ILE A 468 26.16 47.28 -39.45
CA ILE A 468 27.22 46.67 -40.31
C ILE A 468 28.63 47.16 -39.86
N PRO A 469 29.75 46.37 -39.99
CA PRO A 469 30.40 46.13 -41.29
C PRO A 469 30.93 44.72 -41.64
N ALA A 470 30.44 44.26 -42.80
CA ALA A 470 31.10 43.66 -43.96
C ALA A 470 32.47 42.96 -43.84
N VAL A 471 32.53 41.67 -44.26
CA VAL A 471 33.62 41.09 -45.11
C VAL A 471 33.07 39.94 -46.00
N PHE A 472 32.95 40.23 -47.30
CA PHE A 472 33.28 39.44 -48.52
C PHE A 472 32.99 37.92 -48.77
N ARG A 473 32.41 37.72 -49.98
CA ARG A 473 32.59 36.66 -51.03
C ARG A 473 31.65 35.42 -51.10
N GLY A 474 30.99 35.29 -52.26
CA GLY A 474 30.83 34.00 -52.97
C GLY A 474 29.41 33.54 -53.35
N LEU A 475 29.05 33.69 -54.64
CA LEU A 475 27.87 33.16 -55.39
C LEU A 475 27.84 31.60 -55.51
N PRO A 476 26.85 30.92 -56.16
CA PRO A 476 25.50 31.32 -56.66
C PRO A 476 24.31 30.38 -56.32
N THR A 477 23.10 30.87 -56.64
CA THR A 477 21.73 30.29 -56.83
C THR A 477 21.63 29.10 -57.82
N PRO A 478 20.48 28.39 -58.11
CA PRO A 478 19.03 28.76 -58.06
C PRO A 478 18.10 27.63 -57.47
N ALA A 479 16.76 27.61 -57.43
CA ALA A 479 15.63 28.17 -58.18
C ALA A 479 14.34 28.11 -57.30
N ALA A 480 13.51 29.16 -57.26
CA ALA A 480 12.22 29.31 -57.97
C ALA A 480 11.09 28.31 -57.64
N ALA A 481 10.04 28.77 -56.96
CA ALA A 481 8.64 28.59 -57.36
C ALA A 481 7.72 29.56 -56.60
N LYS A 482 6.98 30.36 -57.37
CA LYS A 482 5.95 31.31 -56.96
C LYS A 482 4.65 30.56 -56.68
N PHE A 483 3.84 31.00 -55.72
CA PHE A 483 2.42 31.30 -55.96
C PHE A 483 1.94 32.35 -54.94
N SER A 484 1.34 33.40 -55.49
CA SER A 484 0.69 34.51 -54.79
C SER A 484 -0.82 34.30 -54.93
N PHE A 485 -1.59 34.58 -53.89
CA PHE A 485 -2.79 35.39 -54.02
C PHE A 485 -3.14 36.05 -52.69
N CYS A 486 -3.16 37.38 -52.72
CA CYS A 486 -3.70 38.28 -51.72
C CYS A 486 -5.22 38.13 -51.61
N LEU A 487 -5.78 38.42 -50.43
CA LEU A 487 -6.63 39.61 -50.19
C LEU A 487 -6.99 39.72 -48.70
N SER A 488 -6.94 40.94 -48.20
CA SER A 488 -7.14 41.39 -46.82
C SER A 488 -8.33 42.39 -46.77
N PRO A 489 -8.55 43.20 -45.71
CA PRO A 489 -9.65 43.04 -44.74
C PRO A 489 -10.54 44.30 -44.62
N THR A 490 -11.53 44.31 -43.71
CA THR A 490 -12.20 45.52 -43.15
C THR A 490 -13.10 45.08 -41.97
N GLN A 491 -12.79 45.36 -40.71
CA GLN A 491 -13.06 46.57 -39.87
C GLN A 491 -14.53 46.80 -39.46
N PHE A 492 -14.76 47.00 -38.14
CA PHE A 492 -15.56 48.05 -37.43
C PHE A 492 -15.88 47.52 -36.00
N LEU A 493 -15.25 47.98 -34.90
CA LEU A 493 -15.42 49.21 -34.07
C LEU A 493 -16.62 49.22 -33.07
N ALA A 494 -16.23 49.28 -31.78
CA ALA A 494 -16.80 50.00 -30.63
C ALA A 494 -18.22 49.70 -30.08
N PHE A 495 -18.32 49.44 -28.76
CA PHE A 495 -18.91 50.38 -27.78
C PHE A 495 -18.66 49.90 -26.32
N ILE A 496 -18.23 50.85 -25.47
CA ILE A 496 -18.17 50.81 -23.99
C ILE A 496 -19.20 51.84 -23.48
N PRO A 497 -19.82 51.65 -22.31
CA PRO A 497 -19.67 52.66 -21.23
C PRO A 497 -19.42 51.99 -19.87
N THR A 498 -18.31 52.25 -19.18
CA THR A 498 -18.13 53.23 -18.08
C THR A 498 -19.22 53.23 -17.01
N LEU A 499 -18.87 52.77 -15.81
CA LEU A 499 -19.32 53.36 -14.55
C LEU A 499 -18.18 53.32 -13.53
N THR A 500 -18.06 54.45 -12.84
CA THR A 500 -16.94 54.96 -12.06
C THR A 500 -16.98 54.56 -10.58
N CYS A 501 -15.81 54.65 -9.95
CA CYS A 501 -15.47 54.45 -8.54
C CYS A 501 -16.29 55.29 -7.52
N HIS A 502 -16.41 54.79 -6.29
CA HIS A 502 -15.77 55.43 -5.13
C HIS A 502 -15.63 54.47 -3.92
N PRO A 503 -14.54 54.59 -3.13
CA PRO A 503 -14.30 53.84 -1.90
C PRO A 503 -14.75 54.63 -0.66
N PHE A 504 -15.05 53.94 0.45
CA PHE A 504 -15.23 54.58 1.76
C PHE A 504 -14.26 54.00 2.80
N SER A 505 -13.59 54.92 3.50
CA SER A 505 -12.62 54.71 4.58
C SER A 505 -13.25 55.05 5.94
N PHE A 506 -12.96 54.22 6.96
CA PHE A 506 -12.72 54.39 8.43
C PHE A 506 -12.96 55.75 9.17
N PRO A 507 -12.83 55.88 10.53
CA PRO A 507 -13.05 55.02 11.74
C PRO A 507 -13.81 55.79 12.90
N PRO A 508 -13.37 55.85 14.20
CA PRO A 508 -13.51 54.93 15.37
C PRO A 508 -14.20 55.57 16.63
N THR A 509 -14.46 54.79 17.70
CA THR A 509 -14.53 55.17 19.16
C THR A 509 -15.20 54.07 19.99
N THR A 510 -14.96 53.74 21.27
CA THR A 510 -13.96 54.00 22.32
C THR A 510 -14.30 53.07 23.50
N THR A 511 -13.27 52.59 24.20
CA THR A 511 -13.13 52.27 25.65
C THR A 511 -14.33 51.95 26.55
N THR A 512 -14.21 50.91 27.39
CA THR A 512 -14.23 50.96 28.89
C THR A 512 -14.01 49.54 29.49
N THR A 513 -12.85 49.27 30.10
CA THR A 513 -12.53 49.22 31.56
C THR A 513 -12.76 47.87 32.25
N THR A 514 -11.68 47.39 32.88
CA THR A 514 -11.56 46.35 33.92
C THR A 514 -12.19 46.83 35.27
N PRO A 515 -12.30 45.99 36.32
CA PRO A 515 -11.15 45.78 37.22
C PRO A 515 -11.02 44.36 37.84
N THR A 516 -9.79 44.09 38.26
CA THR A 516 -9.30 43.05 39.18
C THR A 516 -9.39 43.53 40.65
N ILE A 517 -9.48 42.61 41.62
CA ILE A 517 -9.02 42.63 43.06
C ILE A 517 -9.42 41.22 43.61
N ALA A 518 -8.59 40.28 44.11
CA ALA A 518 -7.48 40.21 45.09
C ALA A 518 -7.90 40.05 46.58
N THR A 519 -7.91 38.79 47.06
CA THR A 519 -7.46 38.20 48.38
C THR A 519 -8.00 38.76 49.73
N PRO A 520 -7.66 38.27 50.96
CA PRO A 520 -6.85 37.11 51.46
C PRO A 520 -7.41 36.36 52.73
N PHE A 521 -6.56 35.50 53.35
CA PHE A 521 -6.54 34.92 54.73
C PHE A 521 -7.23 33.55 54.99
N VAL A 522 -6.76 32.59 55.83
CA VAL A 522 -5.46 32.03 56.30
C VAL A 522 -5.74 31.13 57.54
N PHE A 523 -4.94 30.05 57.72
CA PHE A 523 -4.63 29.24 58.93
C PHE A 523 -5.59 28.15 59.49
N LEU A 524 -5.19 26.85 59.43
CA LEU A 524 -4.58 26.07 60.54
C LEU A 524 -4.38 24.57 60.19
N LEU A 525 -3.17 24.05 60.48
CA LEU A 525 -2.70 22.64 60.50
C LEU A 525 -3.05 21.96 61.86
N PRO A 526 -2.94 20.61 62.05
CA PRO A 526 -1.66 19.83 62.24
C PRO A 526 -1.62 18.46 61.51
N ASP A 527 -0.51 18.07 60.87
CA ASP A 527 0.67 17.29 61.33
C ASP A 527 0.55 15.75 61.22
N SER A 528 1.41 15.14 60.37
CA SER A 528 2.40 14.11 60.76
C SER A 528 3.19 13.56 59.54
N ASP A 529 4.47 13.97 59.44
CA ASP A 529 5.70 13.22 59.13
C ASP A 529 5.71 12.05 58.11
N ALA A 530 6.60 12.07 57.11
CA ALA A 530 8.05 11.81 57.27
C ALA A 530 8.83 11.71 55.91
N TYR A 531 10.10 12.12 55.94
CA TYR A 531 11.21 12.00 54.95
C TYR A 531 11.14 12.91 53.69
N GLY A 532 11.95 13.97 53.47
CA GLY A 532 13.36 14.29 53.81
C GLY A 532 14.25 13.97 52.59
N HIS A 533 14.92 14.87 51.86
CA HIS A 533 15.65 16.07 52.23
C HIS A 533 15.77 17.11 51.08
N ASN A 534 15.45 18.34 51.48
CA ASN A 534 15.86 19.69 51.09
C ASN A 534 16.86 19.99 49.95
N PHE A 535 16.36 20.89 49.11
CA PHE A 535 17.05 21.81 48.21
C PHE A 535 17.09 23.23 48.83
N GLN A 536 18.14 24.01 48.47
CA GLN A 536 18.29 25.48 48.49
C GLN A 536 18.71 26.27 49.75
N ARG A 537 19.70 27.15 49.54
CA ARG A 537 19.56 28.64 49.46
C ARG A 537 20.87 29.25 48.90
N HIS A 538 20.82 29.98 47.76
CA HIS A 538 20.88 31.46 47.60
C HIS A 538 22.30 32.06 47.84
N THR A 539 22.89 32.95 47.03
CA THR A 539 22.41 34.07 46.21
C THR A 539 23.48 34.57 45.21
N SER A 540 23.02 35.00 44.03
CA SER A 540 23.44 36.15 43.18
C SER A 540 24.92 36.57 43.04
N THR A 541 25.44 36.60 41.80
CA THR A 541 26.05 37.80 41.16
C THR A 541 26.17 37.59 39.64
N LEU A 542 25.68 38.55 38.86
CA LEU A 542 25.88 38.69 37.42
C LEU A 542 27.35 38.96 37.09
N LEU A 543 28.02 38.02 36.41
CA LEU A 543 29.18 38.30 35.56
C LEU A 543 29.03 37.47 34.29
N LEU A 544 28.97 38.16 33.14
CA LEU A 544 29.20 37.55 31.84
C LEU A 544 30.63 36.98 31.85
N ASP A 545 30.77 35.65 31.93
CA ASP A 545 32.00 34.97 31.56
C ASP A 545 31.76 34.05 30.37
N ARG A 546 32.48 34.33 29.30
CA ARG A 546 32.52 33.58 28.05
C ARG A 546 33.45 32.38 28.23
N SER A 547 33.00 31.23 28.76
CA SER A 547 33.85 30.01 28.72
C SER A 547 33.18 28.65 29.03
N ILE A 548 31.85 28.46 28.92
CA ILE A 548 31.28 27.10 28.99
C ILE A 548 31.10 26.54 27.57
N THR A 549 32.16 25.95 27.03
CA THR A 549 32.00 24.85 26.07
C THR A 549 31.13 23.80 26.75
N THR A 550 29.89 23.63 26.29
CA THR A 550 29.02 22.54 26.74
C THR A 550 29.75 21.23 26.48
N MET A 551 30.34 20.62 27.52
CA MET A 551 30.96 19.31 27.41
C MET A 551 29.88 18.34 26.93
N ILE A 552 30.01 17.88 25.69
CA ILE A 552 29.10 16.85 25.14
C ILE A 552 29.18 15.66 26.10
N GLU A 553 28.03 15.11 26.45
CA GLU A 553 27.93 13.96 27.35
C GLU A 553 28.83 12.80 26.86
N PRO A 554 29.64 12.16 27.74
CA PRO A 554 30.54 11.08 27.34
C PRO A 554 29.88 9.93 26.55
N SER A 555 28.62 9.58 26.84
CA SER A 555 27.84 8.56 26.13
C SER A 555 27.57 8.96 24.66
N LEU A 556 27.17 10.22 24.42
CA LEU A 556 26.96 10.76 23.06
C LEU A 556 28.29 10.94 22.32
N ARG A 557 29.36 11.28 23.05
CA ARG A 557 30.71 11.41 22.46
C ARG A 557 31.24 10.09 21.94
N VAL A 558 31.08 8.99 22.68
CA VAL A 558 31.52 7.67 22.20
C VAL A 558 30.71 7.23 20.98
N ARG A 559 29.39 7.49 20.95
CA ARG A 559 28.55 7.20 19.77
C ARG A 559 28.99 7.97 18.54
N ARG A 560 29.23 9.28 18.66
CA ARG A 560 29.76 10.09 17.56
C ARG A 560 31.13 9.63 17.09
N ALA A 561 32.01 9.22 18.01
CA ALA A 561 33.31 8.67 17.67
C ALA A 561 33.19 7.34 16.90
N ILE A 562 32.20 6.50 17.26
CA ILE A 562 31.89 5.28 16.51
C ILE A 562 31.40 5.61 15.11
N THR A 563 30.41 6.50 14.96
CA THR A 563 29.91 6.91 13.64
C THR A 563 30.98 7.57 12.76
N ALA A 564 31.96 8.25 13.37
CA ALA A 564 33.09 8.85 12.67
C ALA A 564 34.25 7.87 12.40
N ASN A 565 34.12 6.60 12.79
CA ASN A 565 35.16 5.57 12.69
C ASN A 565 36.52 5.99 13.34
N ASP A 566 36.49 6.61 14.52
CA ASP A 566 37.69 7.01 15.28
C ASP A 566 37.98 6.02 16.45
N PRO A 567 38.78 4.96 16.21
CA PRO A 567 39.07 3.95 17.23
C PRO A 567 39.92 4.47 18.39
N LEU A 568 40.75 5.49 18.16
CA LEU A 568 41.62 6.06 19.21
C LEU A 568 40.79 6.89 20.19
N LEU A 569 39.83 7.67 19.69
CA LEU A 569 38.91 8.41 20.52
C LEU A 569 37.98 7.48 21.30
N VAL A 570 37.44 6.42 20.67
CA VAL A 570 36.66 5.39 21.37
C VAL A 570 37.48 4.76 22.50
N LYS A 571 38.71 4.31 22.22
CA LYS A 571 39.61 3.72 23.24
C LYS A 571 39.90 4.69 24.39
N ARG A 572 40.12 5.97 24.10
CA ARG A 572 40.36 7.01 25.12
C ARG A 572 39.13 7.25 25.99
N ILE A 573 37.95 7.31 25.39
CA ILE A 573 36.69 7.50 26.12
C ILE A 573 36.42 6.29 27.01
N LEU A 574 36.53 5.05 26.49
CA LEU A 574 36.33 3.83 27.27
C LEU A 574 37.34 3.67 28.41
N LYS A 575 38.59 4.11 28.23
CA LYS A 575 39.59 4.12 29.31
C LYS A 575 39.20 5.06 30.46
N SER A 576 38.57 6.20 30.16
CA SER A 576 38.12 7.17 31.17
C SER A 576 36.72 6.87 31.73
N HIS A 577 35.89 6.16 30.97
CA HIS A 577 34.51 5.81 31.31
C HIS A 577 34.22 4.34 30.95
N PRO A 578 34.75 3.35 31.71
CA PRO A 578 34.59 1.93 31.38
C PRO A 578 33.13 1.46 31.33
N GLY A 579 32.24 2.06 32.13
CA GLY A 579 30.80 1.74 32.14
C GLY A 579 30.06 2.04 30.83
N LEU A 580 30.70 2.75 29.89
CA LEU A 580 30.15 3.03 28.56
C LEU A 580 30.53 1.97 27.52
N LEU A 581 31.07 0.81 27.93
CA LEU A 581 31.45 -0.25 26.99
C LEU A 581 30.27 -0.69 26.11
N HIS A 582 29.13 -1.04 26.71
CA HIS A 582 27.91 -1.40 25.99
C HIS A 582 27.11 -0.17 25.53
N ASN A 583 26.95 0.81 26.43
CA ASN A 583 26.28 2.10 26.21
C ASN A 583 25.12 2.04 25.19
N PRO A 584 23.99 1.38 25.49
CA PRO A 584 22.86 1.25 24.56
C PRO A 584 22.28 2.62 24.16
N ASP A 585 21.60 2.69 23.02
CA ASP A 585 21.03 3.94 22.51
C ASP A 585 19.85 4.35 23.42
N PRO A 586 19.77 5.61 23.91
CA PRO A 586 18.64 6.07 24.72
C PRO A 586 17.32 6.29 23.96
N SER A 587 17.23 5.93 22.67
CA SER A 587 16.03 6.12 21.85
C SER A 587 14.79 5.40 22.41
N PRO A 588 13.66 6.10 22.62
CA PRO A 588 12.37 5.48 22.96
C PRO A 588 11.73 4.65 21.82
N LEU A 589 12.31 4.69 20.62
CA LEU A 589 11.81 4.05 19.39
C LEU A 589 12.90 3.24 18.65
N GLY A 590 14.07 3.03 19.26
CA GLY A 590 15.23 2.40 18.61
C GLY A 590 15.71 1.18 19.38
N LEU A 591 16.15 0.15 18.65
CA LEU A 591 16.46 -1.24 19.04
C LEU A 591 17.40 -1.48 20.26
N SER A 592 17.77 -0.45 21.05
CA SER A 592 18.75 -0.50 22.15
C SER A 592 20.10 -1.11 21.74
N ASN A 593 20.55 -0.80 20.52
CA ASN A 593 21.80 -1.32 19.97
C ASN A 593 22.99 -0.90 20.82
N SER A 594 23.86 -1.82 21.24
CA SER A 594 25.11 -1.47 21.92
C SER A 594 26.13 -0.76 21.00
N ASN A 595 27.26 -0.34 21.56
CA ASN A 595 28.38 0.19 20.76
C ASN A 595 28.88 -0.82 19.71
N LEU A 596 28.96 -2.11 20.05
CA LEU A 596 29.40 -3.13 19.10
C LEU A 596 28.39 -3.35 17.98
N HIS A 597 27.08 -3.34 18.29
CA HIS A 597 26.03 -3.40 17.27
C HIS A 597 26.15 -2.26 16.25
N LEU A 598 26.34 -1.03 16.74
CA LEU A 598 26.51 0.15 15.88
C LEU A 598 27.77 0.02 15.02
N ALA A 599 28.92 -0.29 15.61
CA ALA A 599 30.18 -0.45 14.90
C ALA A 599 30.10 -1.56 13.83
N ALA A 600 29.43 -2.68 14.15
CA ALA A 600 29.24 -3.81 13.25
C ALA A 600 28.30 -3.49 12.08
N SER A 601 27.19 -2.77 12.33
CA SER A 601 26.27 -2.33 11.26
C SER A 601 26.90 -1.33 10.27
N LEU A 602 27.92 -0.58 10.71
CA LEU A 602 28.65 0.40 9.91
C LEU A 602 29.93 -0.16 9.26
N GLY A 603 30.30 -1.41 9.57
CA GLY A 603 31.50 -2.04 8.99
C GLY A 603 32.82 -1.54 9.60
N HIS A 604 32.81 -0.96 10.80
CA HIS A 604 33.99 -0.34 11.41
C HIS A 604 34.87 -1.37 12.15
N LEU A 605 35.62 -2.18 11.40
CA LEU A 605 36.51 -3.22 11.94
C LEU A 605 37.47 -2.72 13.05
N PRO A 606 38.19 -1.58 12.91
CA PRO A 606 39.10 -1.11 13.95
C PRO A 606 38.40 -0.85 15.29
N ILE A 607 37.15 -0.40 15.25
CA ILE A 607 36.34 -0.15 16.45
C ILE A 607 35.83 -1.47 17.04
N CYS A 608 35.38 -2.40 16.20
CA CYS A 608 34.99 -3.74 16.65
C CYS A 608 36.13 -4.44 17.41
N ARG A 609 37.39 -4.30 16.94
CA ARG A 609 38.59 -4.79 17.64
C ARG A 609 38.75 -4.14 19.02
N VAL A 610 38.68 -2.81 19.10
CA VAL A 610 38.79 -2.07 20.38
C VAL A 610 37.73 -2.50 21.39
N LEU A 611 36.48 -2.69 20.93
CA LEU A 611 35.36 -3.08 21.80
C LEU A 611 35.49 -4.53 22.29
N LEU A 612 35.87 -5.47 21.42
CA LEU A 612 36.08 -6.87 21.82
C LEU A 612 37.30 -7.04 22.71
N ASP A 613 38.42 -6.36 22.44
CA ASP A 613 39.60 -6.38 23.30
C ASP A 613 39.32 -5.77 24.69
N ALA A 614 38.28 -4.93 24.81
CA ALA A 614 37.80 -4.38 26.07
C ALA A 614 36.78 -5.28 26.80
N GLY A 615 36.47 -6.47 26.27
CA GLY A 615 35.59 -7.44 26.91
C GLY A 615 34.09 -7.23 26.65
N HIS A 616 33.69 -6.60 25.54
CA HIS A 616 32.27 -6.31 25.26
C HIS A 616 31.36 -7.56 25.20
N GLU A 617 31.86 -8.74 24.88
CA GLU A 617 31.06 -9.97 24.75
C GLU A 617 31.30 -10.98 25.88
N ASP A 618 31.83 -10.55 27.04
CA ASP A 618 32.10 -11.38 28.22
C ASP A 618 31.03 -11.11 29.31
N PRO A 619 30.29 -12.11 29.84
CA PRO A 619 30.39 -13.55 29.59
C PRO A 619 29.57 -14.07 28.40
N ASP A 620 28.60 -13.29 27.95
CA ASP A 620 27.65 -13.66 26.90
C ASP A 620 27.58 -12.54 25.84
N PRO A 621 27.20 -12.88 24.59
CA PRO A 621 27.08 -11.88 23.55
C PRO A 621 26.01 -10.85 23.87
N ALA A 622 26.31 -9.57 23.62
CA ALA A 622 25.33 -8.52 23.84
C ALA A 622 24.18 -8.66 22.83
N LEU A 623 22.94 -8.52 23.33
CA LEU A 623 21.73 -8.59 22.52
C LEU A 623 21.01 -7.26 22.52
N ASN A 624 20.50 -6.87 21.35
CA ASN A 624 19.59 -5.73 21.23
C ASN A 624 18.13 -6.14 21.59
N GLU A 625 17.16 -5.22 21.53
CA GLU A 625 15.76 -5.52 21.89
C GLU A 625 15.11 -6.60 21.01
N SER A 626 15.60 -6.77 19.77
CA SER A 626 15.17 -7.84 18.86
C SER A 626 15.96 -9.13 19.03
N HIS A 627 16.77 -9.24 20.10
CA HIS A 627 17.67 -10.35 20.36
C HIS A 627 18.69 -10.61 19.24
N GLN A 628 19.02 -9.58 18.45
CA GLN A 628 20.03 -9.68 17.41
C GLN A 628 21.43 -9.53 18.02
N THR A 629 22.41 -10.18 17.41
CA THR A 629 23.83 -10.01 17.73
C THR A 629 24.48 -9.00 16.78
N ALA A 630 25.65 -8.47 17.15
CA ALA A 630 26.45 -7.64 16.27
C ALA A 630 26.82 -8.35 14.95
N LEU A 631 27.04 -9.66 15.00
CA LEU A 631 27.31 -10.50 13.82
C LEU A 631 26.13 -10.52 12.85
N MET A 632 24.87 -10.62 13.34
CA MET A 632 23.69 -10.57 12.49
C MET A 632 23.56 -9.24 11.74
N LEU A 633 23.86 -8.12 12.42
CA LEU A 633 23.81 -6.79 11.79
C LEU A 633 24.92 -6.62 10.74
N ALA A 634 26.15 -7.08 11.03
CA ALA A 634 27.23 -7.08 10.05
C ALA A 634 26.93 -7.98 8.84
N ALA A 635 26.33 -9.16 9.09
CA ALA A 635 25.94 -10.11 8.07
C ALA A 635 24.82 -9.58 7.16
N ALA A 636 23.80 -8.93 7.74
CA ALA A 636 22.72 -8.28 6.98
C ALA A 636 23.22 -7.12 6.11
N ALA A 637 24.22 -6.37 6.60
CA ALA A 637 24.80 -5.22 5.90
C ALA A 637 25.92 -5.60 4.91
N GLY A 638 26.43 -6.83 4.93
CA GLY A 638 27.44 -7.32 3.99
C GLY A 638 28.88 -6.96 4.34
N HIS A 639 29.19 -6.67 5.61
CA HIS A 639 30.52 -6.22 6.03
C HIS A 639 31.48 -7.40 6.24
N THR A 640 32.03 -7.93 5.15
CA THR A 640 32.90 -9.12 5.11
C THR A 640 34.00 -9.14 6.16
N ASP A 641 34.79 -8.07 6.29
CA ASP A 641 35.93 -8.02 7.20
C ASP A 641 35.51 -8.06 8.68
N VAL A 642 34.38 -7.44 9.01
CA VAL A 642 33.81 -7.47 10.36
C VAL A 642 33.25 -8.86 10.66
N VAL A 643 32.53 -9.46 9.71
CA VAL A 643 32.01 -10.83 9.87
C VAL A 643 33.13 -11.82 10.07
N HIS A 644 34.19 -11.78 9.25
CA HIS A 644 35.36 -12.65 9.40
C HIS A 644 35.96 -12.52 10.81
N PHE A 645 36.22 -11.29 11.24
CA PHE A 645 36.80 -11.02 12.56
C PHE A 645 35.93 -11.50 13.72
N LEU A 646 34.61 -11.30 13.64
CA LEU A 646 33.66 -11.77 14.65
C LEU A 646 33.54 -13.30 14.67
N CYS A 647 33.60 -13.96 13.51
CA CYS A 647 33.60 -15.42 13.41
C CYS A 647 34.88 -16.05 14.02
N GLU A 648 36.04 -15.41 13.82
CA GLU A 648 37.30 -15.87 14.44
C GLU A 648 37.28 -15.78 15.96
N ARG A 649 36.71 -14.69 16.51
CA ARG A 649 36.68 -14.42 17.96
C ARG A 649 35.53 -15.12 18.68
N THR A 650 34.36 -15.22 18.03
CA THR A 650 33.09 -15.63 18.65
C THR A 650 32.28 -16.58 17.75
N PRO A 651 32.81 -17.74 17.32
CA PRO A 651 32.11 -18.63 16.39
C PRO A 651 30.79 -19.20 16.93
N HIS A 652 30.65 -19.29 18.26
CA HIS A 652 29.42 -19.77 18.92
C HIS A 652 28.19 -18.89 18.67
N VAL A 653 28.36 -17.63 18.24
CA VAL A 653 27.25 -16.69 17.99
C VAL A 653 26.63 -16.84 16.60
N ILE A 654 27.27 -17.56 15.67
CA ILE A 654 26.81 -17.75 14.28
C ILE A 654 25.40 -18.35 14.23
N LEU A 655 25.13 -19.31 15.12
CA LEU A 655 23.87 -20.03 15.23
C LEU A 655 22.90 -19.46 16.27
N ARG A 656 23.21 -18.30 16.87
CA ARG A 656 22.28 -17.60 17.77
C ARG A 656 21.07 -17.13 16.98
N ARG A 657 19.92 -17.00 17.65
CA ARG A 657 18.64 -16.67 17.03
C ARG A 657 18.07 -15.37 17.58
N ASP A 658 17.52 -14.56 16.68
CA ASP A 658 16.74 -13.38 17.02
C ASP A 658 15.30 -13.75 17.47
N ILE A 659 14.47 -12.75 17.78
CA ILE A 659 13.06 -12.96 18.16
C ILE A 659 12.23 -13.69 17.08
N ARG A 660 12.66 -13.67 15.82
CA ARG A 660 12.03 -14.36 14.68
C ARG A 660 12.68 -15.71 14.37
N TRP A 661 13.59 -16.18 15.23
CA TRP A 661 14.34 -17.42 15.08
C TRP A 661 15.34 -17.43 13.91
N ARG A 662 15.74 -16.26 13.44
CA ARG A 662 16.72 -16.11 12.35
C ARG A 662 18.13 -16.02 12.90
N ASP A 663 19.06 -16.61 12.18
CA ASP A 663 20.49 -16.58 12.48
C ASP A 663 21.28 -15.74 11.46
N ALA A 664 22.60 -15.58 11.67
CA ALA A 664 23.44 -14.76 10.80
C ALA A 664 23.49 -15.28 9.36
N ILE A 665 23.33 -16.60 9.16
CA ILE A 665 23.32 -17.26 7.85
C ILE A 665 22.05 -16.85 7.08
N MET A 666 20.90 -16.82 7.74
CA MET A 666 19.65 -16.34 7.15
C MET A 666 19.71 -14.84 6.80
N GLU A 667 20.30 -14.01 7.66
CA GLU A 667 20.45 -12.58 7.39
C GLU A 667 21.40 -12.29 6.22
N ALA A 668 22.53 -13.00 6.12
CA ALA A 668 23.42 -12.92 4.97
C ALA A 668 22.73 -13.35 3.67
N SER A 669 21.93 -14.43 3.74
CA SER A 669 21.19 -14.98 2.60
C SER A 669 20.09 -14.05 2.12
N ARG A 670 19.41 -13.37 3.06
CA ARG A 670 18.42 -12.32 2.80
C ARG A 670 19.07 -11.09 2.15
N GLY A 671 20.23 -10.67 2.65
CA GLY A 671 20.99 -9.53 2.12
C GLY A 671 21.66 -9.78 0.76
N GLY A 672 21.84 -11.05 0.37
CA GLY A 672 22.50 -11.42 -0.89
C GLY A 672 24.03 -11.45 -0.81
N HIS A 673 24.58 -11.50 0.40
CA HIS A 673 26.00 -11.37 0.65
C HIS A 673 26.71 -12.73 0.61
N ASP A 674 27.00 -13.21 -0.60
CA ASP A 674 27.56 -14.56 -0.80
C ASP A 674 28.91 -14.77 -0.10
N THR A 675 29.84 -13.82 -0.17
CA THR A 675 31.14 -13.93 0.52
C THR A 675 30.99 -14.01 2.03
N VAL A 676 30.06 -13.24 2.60
CA VAL A 676 29.71 -13.31 4.03
C VAL A 676 29.15 -14.68 4.37
N LEU A 677 28.24 -15.21 3.53
CA LEU A 677 27.68 -16.55 3.70
C LEU A 677 28.77 -17.63 3.70
N GLN A 678 29.72 -17.57 2.74
CA GLN A 678 30.83 -18.53 2.67
C GLN A 678 31.68 -18.52 3.95
N ILE A 679 31.99 -17.33 4.48
CA ILE A 679 32.71 -17.18 5.75
C ILE A 679 31.90 -17.79 6.90
N LEU A 680 30.61 -17.46 7.00
CA LEU A 680 29.75 -18.01 8.06
C LEU A 680 29.70 -19.54 8.01
N LEU A 681 29.54 -20.13 6.82
CA LEU A 681 29.51 -21.59 6.64
C LEU A 681 30.86 -22.27 6.90
N THR A 682 31.97 -21.54 6.80
CA THR A 682 33.32 -22.04 7.10
C THR A 682 33.55 -22.11 8.61
N TYR A 683 33.11 -21.09 9.36
CA TYR A 683 33.35 -20.98 10.80
C TYR A 683 32.22 -21.56 11.67
N VAL A 684 31.10 -22.00 11.07
CA VAL A 684 29.93 -22.48 11.82
C VAL A 684 30.25 -23.74 12.64
N PRO A 685 29.96 -23.75 13.96
CA PRO A 685 30.12 -24.94 14.77
C PRO A 685 29.09 -26.00 14.36
N GLY A 686 29.53 -27.26 14.21
CA GLY A 686 28.67 -28.37 13.77
C GLY A 686 28.58 -28.54 12.25
N GLY A 687 29.26 -27.69 11.46
CA GLY A 687 29.39 -27.84 10.02
C GLY A 687 28.26 -27.21 9.20
N ALA A 688 28.55 -26.93 7.92
CA ALA A 688 27.68 -26.16 7.04
C ALA A 688 26.32 -26.82 6.77
N ARG A 689 26.28 -28.16 6.68
CA ARG A 689 25.08 -28.91 6.29
C ARG A 689 23.92 -28.75 7.29
N ASP A 690 24.20 -28.92 8.57
CA ASP A 690 23.16 -28.80 9.60
C ASP A 690 22.73 -27.34 9.77
N ALA A 691 23.67 -26.40 9.57
CA ALA A 691 23.41 -24.98 9.65
C ALA A 691 22.42 -24.49 8.58
N VAL A 692 22.58 -24.90 7.31
CA VAL A 692 21.68 -24.48 6.21
C VAL A 692 20.29 -25.11 6.29
N MET A 693 20.11 -26.15 7.11
CA MET A 693 18.81 -26.79 7.36
C MET A 693 18.02 -26.12 8.49
N ARG A 694 18.56 -25.11 9.16
CA ARG A 694 17.81 -24.41 10.21
C ARG A 694 16.73 -23.55 9.56
N ALA A 695 15.66 -23.33 10.32
CA ALA A 695 14.52 -22.53 9.89
C ALA A 695 14.17 -21.46 10.94
N ASP A 696 13.53 -20.39 10.47
CA ASP A 696 12.94 -19.33 11.29
C ASP A 696 11.58 -19.77 11.88
N LEU A 697 10.86 -18.84 12.51
CA LEU A 697 9.54 -19.11 13.11
C LEU A 697 8.50 -19.58 12.09
N ASP A 698 8.64 -19.17 10.82
CA ASP A 698 7.73 -19.47 9.74
C ASP A 698 8.12 -20.74 8.96
N GLY A 699 9.20 -21.40 9.37
CA GLY A 699 9.74 -22.56 8.67
C GLY A 699 10.61 -22.24 7.46
N ASN A 700 10.95 -20.97 7.21
CA ASN A 700 11.83 -20.55 6.12
C ASN A 700 13.29 -20.87 6.45
N THR A 701 13.97 -21.53 5.52
CA THR A 701 15.42 -21.75 5.58
C THR A 701 16.20 -20.61 4.92
N ALA A 702 17.52 -20.59 5.08
CA ALA A 702 18.39 -19.67 4.34
C ALA A 702 18.14 -19.71 2.81
N LEU A 703 17.78 -20.88 2.27
CA LEU A 703 17.48 -21.07 0.85
C LEU A 703 16.19 -20.35 0.43
N HIS A 704 15.18 -20.31 1.31
CA HIS A 704 13.96 -19.53 1.08
C HIS A 704 14.28 -18.04 1.03
N PHE A 705 15.08 -17.52 1.97
CA PHE A 705 15.49 -16.11 1.96
C PHE A 705 16.31 -15.73 0.72
N ALA A 706 17.24 -16.59 0.30
CA ALA A 706 18.03 -16.38 -0.91
C ALA A 706 17.13 -16.35 -2.17
N SER A 707 16.17 -17.29 -2.25
CA SER A 707 15.24 -17.39 -3.37
C SER A 707 14.27 -16.20 -3.43
N GLY A 708 13.69 -15.84 -2.29
CA GLY A 708 12.76 -14.70 -2.16
C GLY A 708 13.39 -13.33 -2.29
N ASN A 709 14.72 -13.24 -2.39
CA ASN A 709 15.40 -12.00 -2.74
C ASN A 709 16.09 -12.07 -4.12
N GLY A 710 16.01 -13.20 -4.82
CA GLY A 710 16.60 -13.40 -6.14
C GLY A 710 18.13 -13.49 -6.13
N ASN A 711 18.73 -13.90 -5.02
CA ASN A 711 20.18 -13.90 -4.82
C ASN A 711 20.82 -15.17 -5.41
N LEU A 712 21.15 -15.13 -6.71
CA LEU A 712 21.59 -16.31 -7.48
C LEU A 712 22.86 -16.96 -6.92
N LEU A 713 23.88 -16.19 -6.56
CA LEU A 713 25.14 -16.73 -6.01
C LEU A 713 24.90 -17.44 -4.68
N VAL A 714 24.10 -16.84 -3.81
CA VAL A 714 23.71 -17.40 -2.51
C VAL A 714 22.95 -18.72 -2.68
N LEU A 715 22.02 -18.82 -3.65
CA LEU A 715 21.32 -20.07 -3.97
C LEU A 715 22.30 -21.20 -4.31
N ARG A 716 23.31 -20.89 -5.12
CA ARG A 716 24.37 -21.84 -5.50
C ARG A 716 25.17 -22.30 -4.29
N THR A 717 25.62 -21.37 -3.46
CA THR A 717 26.42 -21.65 -2.26
C THR A 717 25.64 -22.49 -1.25
N LEU A 718 24.36 -22.16 -1.01
CA LEU A 718 23.51 -22.92 -0.09
C LEU A 718 23.24 -24.35 -0.57
N LEU A 719 22.96 -24.55 -1.86
CA LEU A 719 22.78 -25.90 -2.42
C LEU A 719 24.09 -26.70 -2.40
N ALA A 720 25.23 -26.07 -2.66
CA ALA A 720 26.54 -26.70 -2.52
C ALA A 720 26.85 -27.11 -1.07
N ALA A 721 26.41 -26.30 -0.10
CA ALA A 721 26.49 -26.60 1.34
C ALA A 721 25.48 -27.67 1.80
N GLY A 722 24.59 -28.12 0.91
CA GLY A 722 23.67 -29.22 1.15
C GLY A 722 22.27 -28.82 1.59
N ALA A 723 21.83 -27.58 1.33
CA ALA A 723 20.46 -27.14 1.61
C ALA A 723 19.42 -28.01 0.89
N ASP A 724 18.28 -28.24 1.54
CA ASP A 724 17.16 -28.99 0.97
C ASP A 724 16.26 -28.08 0.15
N ALA A 725 16.22 -28.31 -1.17
CA ALA A 725 15.41 -27.56 -2.11
C ALA A 725 13.91 -27.89 -2.01
N GLU A 726 13.57 -29.09 -1.56
CA GLU A 726 12.20 -29.58 -1.44
C GLU A 726 11.59 -29.30 -0.07
N ARG A 727 12.39 -28.74 0.85
CA ARG A 727 11.92 -28.37 2.18
C ARG A 727 10.82 -27.33 2.07
N ARG A 728 9.71 -27.63 2.73
CA ARG A 728 8.54 -26.76 2.80
C ARG A 728 8.53 -25.97 4.11
N ASN A 729 8.23 -24.68 4.02
CA ASN A 729 7.93 -23.84 5.17
C ASN A 729 6.49 -24.09 5.69
N MET A 730 6.04 -23.34 6.71
CA MET A 730 4.72 -23.52 7.31
C MET A 730 3.56 -23.28 6.34
N TRP A 731 3.78 -22.54 5.25
CA TRP A 731 2.81 -22.32 4.18
C TRP A 731 2.90 -23.35 3.05
N SER A 732 3.62 -24.45 3.28
CA SER A 732 3.87 -25.52 2.29
C SER A 732 4.63 -25.07 1.04
N TRP A 733 5.32 -23.93 1.09
CA TRP A 733 6.15 -23.42 -0.02
C TRP A 733 7.58 -23.96 0.07
N THR A 734 8.10 -24.41 -1.07
CA THR A 734 9.54 -24.69 -1.25
C THR A 734 10.28 -23.40 -1.61
N ALA A 735 11.61 -23.43 -1.54
CA ALA A 735 12.43 -22.30 -1.98
C ALA A 735 12.15 -21.92 -3.45
N MET A 736 11.78 -22.89 -4.32
CA MET A 736 11.39 -22.60 -5.70
C MET A 736 10.09 -21.78 -5.78
N SER A 737 9.04 -22.16 -5.06
CA SER A 737 7.80 -21.37 -4.99
C SER A 737 8.00 -20.03 -4.27
N TYR A 738 9.06 -19.91 -3.46
CA TYR A 738 9.43 -18.67 -2.76
C TYR A 738 10.25 -17.72 -3.64
N SER A 739 10.52 -18.04 -4.92
CA SER A 739 11.40 -17.25 -5.79
C SER A 739 10.84 -15.87 -6.11
N ALA A 740 11.64 -14.81 -5.92
CA ALA A 740 11.22 -13.44 -6.25
C ALA A 740 11.19 -13.14 -7.76
N THR A 741 11.94 -13.90 -8.57
CA THR A 741 12.06 -13.66 -10.01
C THR A 741 12.02 -14.99 -10.77
N VAL A 742 11.50 -14.94 -12.01
CA VAL A 742 11.53 -16.09 -12.95
C VAL A 742 12.97 -16.54 -13.19
N GLN A 743 13.92 -15.60 -13.20
CA GLN A 743 15.34 -15.93 -13.34
C GLN A 743 15.86 -16.76 -12.16
N ALA A 744 15.53 -16.38 -10.92
CA ALA A 744 15.93 -17.13 -9.74
C ALA A 744 15.27 -18.51 -9.68
N GLU A 745 14.00 -18.60 -10.08
CA GLU A 745 13.28 -19.87 -10.15
C GLU A 745 13.90 -20.82 -11.19
N VAL A 746 14.11 -20.35 -12.42
CA VAL A 746 14.72 -21.13 -13.51
C VAL A 746 16.15 -21.52 -13.14
N TYR A 747 16.92 -20.60 -12.54
CA TYR A 747 18.27 -20.86 -12.08
C TYR A 747 18.29 -21.90 -10.95
N LEU A 748 17.38 -21.78 -9.98
CA LEU A 748 17.26 -22.72 -8.87
C LEU A 748 16.85 -24.12 -9.38
N LYS A 749 15.87 -24.20 -10.29
CA LYS A 749 15.52 -25.45 -10.98
C LYS A 749 16.73 -26.08 -11.66
N GLY A 750 17.50 -25.30 -12.40
CA GLY A 750 18.73 -25.76 -13.05
C GLY A 750 19.77 -26.29 -12.05
N LEU A 751 19.97 -25.58 -10.94
CA LEU A 751 20.89 -26.00 -9.87
C LEU A 751 20.44 -27.28 -9.17
N VAL A 752 19.14 -27.43 -8.89
CA VAL A 752 18.58 -28.64 -8.28
C VAL A 752 18.82 -29.85 -9.18
N THR A 753 18.49 -29.74 -10.47
CA THR A 753 18.74 -30.81 -11.46
C THR A 753 20.23 -31.18 -11.52
N GLU A 754 21.13 -30.20 -11.51
CA GLU A 754 22.57 -30.45 -11.53
C GLU A 754 23.06 -31.12 -10.23
N VAL A 755 22.55 -30.71 -9.07
CA VAL A 755 22.87 -31.33 -7.78
C VAL A 755 22.38 -32.77 -7.72
N GLU A 756 21.19 -33.06 -8.23
CA GLU A 756 20.63 -34.42 -8.33
C GLU A 756 21.45 -35.30 -9.27
N ARG A 757 21.81 -34.79 -10.45
CA ARG A 757 22.70 -35.47 -11.40
C ARG A 757 24.04 -35.82 -10.76
N ARG A 758 24.67 -34.87 -10.04
CA ARG A 758 25.92 -35.12 -9.30
C ARG A 758 25.77 -36.14 -8.16
N LYS A 759 24.60 -36.22 -7.51
CA LYS A 759 24.31 -37.25 -6.50
C LYS A 759 24.18 -38.64 -7.14
N MET A 760 23.56 -38.74 -8.32
CA MET A 760 23.42 -39.98 -9.08
C MET A 760 24.78 -40.53 -9.52
N VAL A 761 25.62 -39.70 -10.15
CA VAL A 761 26.98 -40.09 -10.57
C VAL A 761 27.84 -40.52 -9.37
N ARG A 762 27.76 -39.81 -8.24
CA ARG A 762 28.49 -40.21 -7.02
C ARG A 762 28.04 -41.57 -6.49
N ARG A 763 26.73 -41.86 -6.50
CA ARG A 763 26.20 -43.18 -6.11
C ARG A 763 26.72 -44.27 -7.05
N GLU A 764 26.72 -44.04 -8.36
CA GLU A 764 27.26 -45.01 -9.34
C GLU A 764 28.76 -45.27 -9.13
N VAL A 765 29.57 -44.23 -8.91
CA VAL A 765 31.00 -44.37 -8.59
C VAL A 765 31.21 -45.11 -7.28
N GLU A 766 30.38 -44.87 -6.27
CA GLU A 766 30.45 -45.52 -4.96
C GLU A 766 30.00 -46.99 -5.02
N GLU A 767 29.03 -47.32 -5.87
CA GLU A 767 28.64 -48.71 -6.18
C GLU A 767 29.73 -49.43 -6.99
N LEU A 768 30.38 -48.76 -7.95
CA LEU A 768 31.53 -49.30 -8.69
C LEU A 768 32.73 -49.53 -7.76
N LYS A 769 33.01 -48.63 -6.81
CA LYS A 769 34.04 -48.80 -5.77
C LYS A 769 33.73 -49.95 -4.80
N LYS A 770 32.45 -50.25 -4.55
CA LYS A 770 32.01 -51.42 -3.75
C LYS A 770 32.05 -52.72 -4.56
N ALA A 771 31.87 -52.66 -5.88
CA ALA A 771 31.85 -53.81 -6.78
C ALA A 771 33.24 -54.23 -7.30
N GLY A 772 34.26 -53.36 -7.26
CA GLY A 772 35.60 -53.64 -7.77
C GLY A 772 36.72 -53.16 -6.84
N GLY A 773 37.53 -54.10 -6.32
CA GLY A 773 38.76 -53.81 -5.58
C GLY A 773 39.89 -53.30 -6.47
N VAL A 774 39.79 -52.08 -7.01
CA VAL A 774 40.86 -51.43 -7.78
C VAL A 774 41.06 -49.98 -7.30
N ARG A 775 42.29 -49.65 -6.91
CA ARG A 775 42.73 -48.27 -6.64
C ARG A 775 42.67 -47.48 -7.95
N VAL A 776 41.81 -46.48 -8.00
CA VAL A 776 41.86 -45.42 -9.03
C VAL A 776 42.74 -44.30 -8.48
N VAL A 777 43.82 -44.00 -9.19
CA VAL A 777 44.66 -42.82 -8.94
C VAL A 777 43.86 -41.60 -9.41
N GLU A 778 43.70 -40.62 -8.52
CA GLU A 778 43.08 -39.33 -8.85
C GLU A 778 44.03 -38.60 -9.82
N GLU A 779 43.67 -38.54 -11.10
CA GLU A 779 44.20 -37.52 -12.00
C GLU A 779 43.25 -36.33 -11.96
N ASP A 780 43.80 -35.20 -11.51
CA ASP A 780 43.16 -33.89 -11.47
C ASP A 780 42.66 -33.51 -12.87
N VAL A 781 41.34 -33.60 -13.08
CA VAL A 781 40.71 -32.95 -14.22
C VAL A 781 40.38 -31.52 -13.78
N GLU A 782 41.35 -30.63 -14.00
CA GLU A 782 41.08 -29.20 -14.15
C GLU A 782 40.00 -29.02 -15.22
N VAL A 783 38.85 -28.49 -14.83
CA VAL A 783 37.89 -27.91 -15.76
C VAL A 783 37.89 -26.42 -15.46
N GLU A 784 38.41 -25.67 -16.43
CA GLU A 784 38.58 -24.22 -16.45
C GLU A 784 37.31 -23.45 -16.01
N ASP A 785 37.55 -22.33 -15.31
CA ASP A 785 36.62 -21.43 -14.60
C ASP A 785 35.42 -20.88 -15.39
#